data_AF-A0A661PMW4-F1
#
_entry.id   AF-A0A661PMW4-F1
#
_cell.length_a   1.000
_cell.length_b   1.000
_cell.length_c   1.000
_cell.angle_alpha   90.00
_cell.angle_beta   90.00
_cell.angle_gamma   90.00
#
_symmetry.space_group_name_H-M   'P 1'
#
loop_
_entity.id
_entity.type
_entity.pdbx_description
1 polymer ?
#
loop_
_entity_poly.entity_id
_entity_poly.type
_entity_poly.pdbx_seq_one_letter_code
_entity_poly.pdbx_strand_id
1 'polypeptide(L)'
;MSQSIRQSNLFASEDFTKIYQSFKNVDFQAYDFDTIKAALVTYIKDQYPEDFNDYIESSEFVAIIELLAYLGTSLSFRADLNARENFMDTAERRESIIRLARMVNYQPRRNIPAEGLFKLSGVSTSETLTDSLDIDITNRTIYWNDANNSSSYEQIITILNAAFQSSNSFGKPYKKGTIGDVKTHLYRFNSVPFTNITYPISVHSEGNSYPFDIVNTDFNDGETIFERHPNPENAMHLLYRNDTNGLDSASTGFFLHFKQGTLANHDVTYAEPLENRVEEIDANNVNNNDVFVQKIDDTGAVTEEWTKVPSIVGSNVVYNNIVLDTKTIYSVLTGYNDSISIKYSDGNFGEVPKDTMRTWVRTSVNEQAVFRPEDVVNQSISIPYFAKNGQEHVITLIFSLEYTVSNRSLSETDAEIKENAPQVFYTQDRMVNNEDYNVFPLTRGNEIAKARTVNRTHSGHSRFIDINDPTGQHSDIILFAEDGALYKEPDDFRATADVTDTGGTDDILDILQNQLNEVQLQNFFYDVYIKNYKDNMLALQNGDTENYFDYELSALPLPPNTLTWNTLPSTSKNDTGYFGLGAVTTAFATQVNNTNYRFVKPGSKAKFVDPANPSSYKWVTLTSITGTGQAGTLDTVGPIILSAEINAGWAITEVIPPLRSELTDVEKYGDSLDPLYNYIADQIENQQEFAISYDLYNDLWEVIPSTAINETGPFSLVSPPSNDTSWLLNANYLINEDVVFPEYEFITRGVKFVFESADEIRFFYEPDQKIIDIETGKSLQDEIVVMDHNHAAREIEEWTFDGSVW
;
A
#
# COMPACT_ATOMS: atom_id res chain seq x y z
N MET A 1 -14.67 -77.30 25.81
CA MET A 1 -14.57 -75.92 25.27
C MET A 1 -15.30 -75.70 23.93
N SER A 2 -16.30 -76.51 23.51
CA SER A 2 -16.93 -76.34 22.17
C SER A 2 -18.31 -75.66 22.16
N GLN A 3 -19.00 -75.55 23.30
CA GLN A 3 -20.33 -74.92 23.35
C GLN A 3 -20.30 -73.39 23.46
N SER A 4 -19.31 -72.79 24.13
CA SER A 4 -19.22 -71.32 24.19
C SER A 4 -18.77 -70.69 22.86
N ILE A 5 -17.96 -71.40 22.07
CA ILE A 5 -17.50 -70.93 20.75
C ILE A 5 -18.69 -70.89 19.76
N ARG A 6 -19.57 -71.90 19.77
CA ARG A 6 -20.77 -71.93 18.91
C ARG A 6 -21.83 -70.90 19.31
N GLN A 7 -22.06 -70.67 20.60
CA GLN A 7 -22.96 -69.60 21.05
C GLN A 7 -22.40 -68.21 20.74
N SER A 8 -21.08 -68.00 20.85
CA SER A 8 -20.45 -66.74 20.47
C SER A 8 -20.43 -66.47 18.96
N ASN A 9 -20.59 -67.51 18.12
CA ASN A 9 -20.65 -67.36 16.67
C ASN A 9 -22.07 -67.06 16.17
N LEU A 10 -23.11 -67.41 16.95
CA LEU A 10 -24.50 -67.16 16.57
C LEU A 10 -24.97 -65.73 16.90
N PHE A 11 -24.34 -65.07 17.87
CA PHE A 11 -24.52 -63.65 18.18
C PHE A 11 -23.49 -62.73 17.48
N ALA A 12 -22.68 -63.28 16.57
CA ALA A 12 -21.53 -62.58 15.97
C ALA A 12 -21.75 -62.10 14.53
N SER A 13 -23.01 -61.93 14.08
CA SER A 13 -23.27 -61.41 12.75
C SER A 13 -23.31 -59.88 12.65
N GLU A 14 -23.13 -59.13 13.76
CA GLU A 14 -23.37 -57.67 13.75
C GLU A 14 -22.28 -56.81 14.41
N ASP A 15 -21.20 -57.37 14.96
CA ASP A 15 -20.33 -56.61 15.86
C ASP A 15 -18.89 -56.46 15.33
N PHE A 16 -18.58 -55.24 14.87
CA PHE A 16 -17.25 -54.75 14.47
C PHE A 16 -16.16 -55.01 15.52
N THR A 17 -16.55 -55.26 16.78
CA THR A 17 -15.66 -55.65 17.88
C THR A 17 -14.97 -57.03 17.70
N LYS A 18 -15.53 -57.97 16.92
CA LYS A 18 -14.88 -59.28 16.69
C LYS A 18 -13.71 -59.19 15.72
N ILE A 19 -13.78 -58.27 14.75
CA ILE A 19 -12.68 -57.93 13.83
C ILE A 19 -11.46 -57.48 14.64
N TYR A 20 -11.66 -56.67 15.69
CA TYR A 20 -10.59 -56.23 16.59
C TYR A 20 -10.03 -57.34 17.50
N GLN A 21 -10.81 -58.37 17.84
CA GLN A 21 -10.29 -59.50 18.63
C GLN A 21 -9.33 -60.39 17.82
N SER A 22 -9.59 -60.59 16.52
CA SER A 22 -8.62 -61.28 15.64
C SER A 22 -7.34 -60.46 15.42
N PHE A 23 -7.42 -59.13 15.51
CA PHE A 23 -6.27 -58.24 15.39
C PHE A 23 -5.37 -58.19 16.63
N LYS A 24 -5.80 -58.74 17.78
CA LYS A 24 -4.99 -58.74 19.02
C LYS A 24 -3.68 -59.52 18.87
N ASN A 25 -3.65 -60.53 18.00
CA ASN A 25 -2.50 -61.42 17.80
C ASN A 25 -1.70 -61.06 16.53
N VAL A 26 -2.03 -59.95 15.85
CA VAL A 26 -1.34 -59.50 14.63
C VAL A 26 -0.33 -58.42 15.00
N ASP A 27 0.92 -58.60 14.59
CA ASP A 27 1.95 -57.58 14.72
C ASP A 27 1.82 -56.56 13.58
N PHE A 28 1.42 -55.33 13.91
CA PHE A 28 1.24 -54.24 12.95
C PHE A 28 2.54 -53.51 12.59
N GLN A 29 3.66 -53.83 13.25
CA GLN A 29 4.96 -53.24 12.95
C GLN A 29 5.72 -53.99 11.85
N ALA A 30 5.29 -55.21 11.52
CA ALA A 30 5.90 -56.02 10.48
C ALA A 30 5.58 -55.45 9.09
N TYR A 31 6.62 -55.10 8.32
CA TYR A 31 6.49 -54.44 7.02
C TYR A 31 7.40 -55.06 5.95
N ASP A 32 8.64 -55.39 6.32
CA ASP A 32 9.58 -56.10 5.47
C ASP A 32 9.38 -57.62 5.52
N PHE A 33 9.93 -58.31 4.52
CA PHE A 33 9.75 -59.75 4.35
C PHE A 33 10.12 -60.56 5.60
N ASP A 34 11.25 -60.23 6.23
CA ASP A 34 11.77 -60.98 7.37
C ASP A 34 10.92 -60.77 8.63
N THR A 35 10.43 -59.55 8.86
CA THR A 35 9.55 -59.29 10.02
C THR A 35 8.16 -59.88 9.83
N ILE A 36 7.60 -59.85 8.61
CA ILE A 36 6.32 -60.51 8.30
C ILE A 36 6.46 -62.03 8.45
N LYS A 37 7.55 -62.61 7.94
CA LYS A 37 7.86 -64.04 8.13
C LYS A 37 7.96 -64.38 9.61
N ALA A 38 8.71 -63.59 10.39
CA ALA A 38 8.86 -63.79 11.82
C ALA A 38 7.53 -63.67 12.59
N ALA A 39 6.69 -62.69 12.25
CA ALA A 39 5.37 -62.51 12.84
C ALA A 39 4.44 -63.69 12.52
N LEU A 40 4.42 -64.17 11.26
CA LEU A 40 3.66 -65.35 10.85
C LEU A 40 4.12 -66.62 11.58
N VAL A 41 5.43 -66.83 11.70
CA VAL A 41 6.00 -67.96 12.45
C VAL A 41 5.64 -67.86 13.94
N THR A 42 5.71 -66.68 14.53
CA THR A 42 5.38 -66.45 15.94
C THR A 42 3.89 -66.71 16.20
N TYR A 43 3.02 -66.21 15.32
CA TYR A 43 1.57 -66.47 15.38
C TYR A 43 1.25 -67.97 15.35
N ILE A 44 1.91 -68.73 14.47
CA ILE A 44 1.71 -70.18 14.37
C ILE A 44 2.21 -70.91 15.63
N LYS A 45 3.36 -70.51 16.16
CA LYS A 45 3.92 -71.07 17.41
C LYS A 45 2.99 -70.85 18.60
N ASP A 46 2.36 -69.68 18.70
CA ASP A 46 1.51 -69.34 19.83
C ASP A 46 0.10 -69.97 19.73
N GLN A 47 -0.46 -70.04 18.52
CA GLN A 47 -1.84 -70.49 18.31
C GLN A 47 -1.97 -72.00 18.05
N TYR A 48 -0.94 -72.62 17.47
CA TYR A 48 -0.91 -74.04 17.11
C TYR A 48 0.39 -74.76 17.56
N PRO A 49 0.81 -74.64 18.83
CA PRO A 49 2.08 -75.21 19.32
C PRO A 49 2.14 -76.74 19.23
N GLU A 50 0.99 -77.42 19.32
CA GLU A 50 0.91 -78.90 19.34
C GLU A 50 0.92 -79.53 17.94
N ASP A 51 0.48 -78.77 16.91
CA ASP A 51 0.32 -79.28 15.54
C ASP A 51 1.55 -79.00 14.66
N PHE A 52 2.29 -77.91 14.92
CA PHE A 52 3.44 -77.48 14.12
C PHE A 52 4.68 -77.22 15.00
N ASN A 53 5.69 -78.08 14.87
CA ASN A 53 6.96 -77.99 15.64
C ASN A 53 8.22 -77.93 14.76
N ASP A 54 8.09 -77.92 13.43
CA ASP A 54 9.23 -77.86 12.51
C ASP A 54 9.29 -76.51 11.78
N TYR A 55 10.37 -75.77 12.03
CA TYR A 55 10.60 -74.42 11.50
C TYR A 55 11.98 -74.30 10.82
N ILE A 56 12.58 -75.42 10.39
CA ILE A 56 13.81 -75.39 9.60
C ILE A 56 13.54 -74.80 8.21
N GLU A 57 14.49 -74.03 7.66
CA GLU A 57 14.33 -73.33 6.37
C GLU A 57 14.07 -74.27 5.18
N SER A 58 14.54 -75.52 5.25
CA SER A 58 14.30 -76.52 4.20
C SER A 58 12.90 -77.16 4.24
N SER A 59 12.05 -76.78 5.19
CA SER A 59 10.70 -77.34 5.34
C SER A 59 9.74 -76.74 4.31
N GLU A 60 8.93 -77.60 3.68
CA GLU A 60 7.87 -77.18 2.74
C GLU A 60 6.87 -76.23 3.42
N PHE A 61 6.64 -76.38 4.72
CA PHE A 61 5.78 -75.49 5.50
C PHE A 61 6.35 -74.07 5.61
N VAL A 62 7.67 -73.95 5.83
CA VAL A 62 8.35 -72.65 5.87
C VAL A 62 8.34 -72.01 4.48
N ALA A 63 8.46 -72.79 3.40
CA ALA A 63 8.33 -72.28 2.03
C ALA A 63 6.93 -71.67 1.74
N ILE A 64 5.85 -72.24 2.30
CA ILE A 64 4.50 -71.65 2.20
C ILE A 64 4.42 -70.34 3.00
N ILE A 65 5.00 -70.29 4.20
CA ILE A 65 5.06 -69.06 5.01
C ILE A 65 5.87 -67.98 4.28
N GLU A 66 6.98 -68.34 3.63
CA GLU A 66 7.77 -67.41 2.82
C GLU A 66 6.99 -66.89 1.61
N LEU A 67 6.23 -67.74 0.91
CA LEU A 67 5.37 -67.28 -0.18
C LEU A 67 4.28 -66.31 0.32
N LEU A 68 3.68 -66.59 1.48
CA LEU A 68 2.71 -65.70 2.12
C LEU A 68 3.35 -64.40 2.59
N ALA A 69 4.55 -64.44 3.15
CA ALA A 69 5.30 -63.26 3.56
C ALA A 69 5.69 -62.39 2.35
N TYR A 70 6.07 -63.01 1.23
CA TYR A 70 6.32 -62.32 -0.03
C TYR A 70 5.07 -61.61 -0.56
N LEU A 71 3.93 -62.31 -0.57
CA LEU A 71 2.64 -61.71 -0.95
C LEU A 71 2.22 -60.59 0.00
N GLY A 72 2.40 -60.79 1.32
CA GLY A 72 2.13 -59.79 2.35
C GLY A 72 2.97 -58.53 2.19
N THR A 73 4.27 -58.69 1.90
CA THR A 73 5.19 -57.57 1.62
C THR A 73 4.75 -56.81 0.36
N SER A 74 4.43 -57.53 -0.73
CA SER A 74 3.98 -56.90 -1.97
C SER A 74 2.66 -56.15 -1.82
N LEU A 75 1.72 -56.67 -1.03
CA LEU A 75 0.44 -56.00 -0.77
C LEU A 75 0.63 -54.77 0.12
N SER A 76 1.46 -54.89 1.16
CA SER A 76 1.79 -53.79 2.08
C SER A 76 2.47 -52.64 1.35
N PHE A 77 3.43 -52.93 0.47
CA PHE A 77 4.07 -51.92 -0.37
C PHE A 77 3.08 -51.21 -1.30
N ARG A 78 2.17 -51.95 -1.95
CA ARG A 78 1.13 -51.35 -2.82
C ARG A 78 0.15 -50.50 -2.03
N ALA A 79 -0.24 -50.93 -0.83
CA ALA A 79 -1.13 -50.19 0.05
C ALA A 79 -0.49 -48.89 0.54
N ASP A 80 0.77 -48.94 0.99
CA ASP A 80 1.55 -47.76 1.39
C ASP A 80 1.73 -46.78 0.23
N LEU A 81 2.12 -47.29 -0.94
CA LEU A 81 2.26 -46.45 -2.14
C LEU A 81 0.93 -45.77 -2.49
N ASN A 82 -0.18 -46.50 -2.50
CA ASN A 82 -1.51 -45.91 -2.75
C ASN A 82 -1.91 -44.88 -1.68
N ALA A 83 -1.53 -45.11 -0.42
CA ALA A 83 -1.80 -44.17 0.67
C ALA A 83 -1.00 -42.86 0.51
N ARG A 84 0.29 -42.96 0.14
CA ARG A 84 1.15 -41.79 -0.12
C ARG A 84 0.68 -40.96 -1.31
N GLU A 85 0.15 -41.61 -2.33
CA GLU A 85 -0.39 -40.94 -3.53
C GLU A 85 -1.70 -40.16 -3.27
N ASN A 86 -2.33 -40.31 -2.10
CA ASN A 86 -3.56 -39.59 -1.74
C ASN A 86 -3.32 -38.23 -1.07
N PHE A 87 -2.09 -37.91 -0.64
CA PHE A 87 -1.77 -36.63 -0.02
C PHE A 87 -0.80 -35.83 -0.90
N MET A 88 -1.06 -34.53 -1.04
CA MET A 88 -0.30 -33.66 -1.96
C MET A 88 1.20 -33.67 -1.66
N ASP A 89 1.57 -33.62 -0.39
CA ASP A 89 2.96 -33.57 0.04
C ASP A 89 3.71 -34.87 -0.32
N THR A 90 3.07 -36.02 -0.12
CA THR A 90 3.68 -37.35 -0.28
C THR A 90 3.51 -37.98 -1.65
N ALA A 91 2.61 -37.48 -2.50
CA ALA A 91 2.37 -38.04 -3.83
C ALA A 91 3.59 -37.83 -4.74
N GLU A 92 4.07 -38.87 -5.44
CA GLU A 92 5.22 -38.76 -6.34
C GLU A 92 4.80 -38.80 -7.81
N ARG A 93 3.67 -39.44 -8.15
CA ARG A 93 3.21 -39.47 -9.54
C ARG A 93 2.56 -38.13 -9.91
N ARG A 94 3.06 -37.53 -11.01
CA ARG A 94 2.50 -36.31 -11.62
C ARG A 94 0.98 -36.40 -11.83
N GLU A 95 0.46 -37.55 -12.28
CA GLU A 95 -0.98 -37.73 -12.47
C GLU A 95 -1.77 -37.60 -11.15
N SER A 96 -1.29 -38.18 -10.05
CA SER A 96 -1.92 -38.04 -8.73
C SER A 96 -1.84 -36.59 -8.25
N ILE A 97 -0.69 -35.94 -8.40
CA ILE A 97 -0.48 -34.53 -8.04
C ILE A 97 -1.48 -33.63 -8.79
N ILE A 98 -1.63 -33.81 -10.11
CA ILE A 98 -2.59 -33.04 -10.92
C ILE A 98 -4.03 -33.30 -10.48
N ARG A 99 -4.39 -34.54 -10.13
CA ARG A 99 -5.73 -34.87 -9.62
C ARG A 99 -6.01 -34.25 -8.26
N LEU A 100 -5.04 -34.27 -7.35
CA LEU A 100 -5.12 -33.62 -6.04
C LEU A 100 -5.18 -32.09 -6.18
N ALA A 101 -4.42 -31.50 -7.09
CA ALA A 101 -4.50 -30.08 -7.43
C ALA A 101 -5.90 -29.71 -7.92
N ARG A 102 -6.47 -30.54 -8.81
CA ARG A 102 -7.85 -30.35 -9.31
C ARG A 102 -8.89 -30.44 -8.19
N MET A 103 -8.67 -31.28 -7.18
CA MET A 103 -9.58 -31.38 -6.02
C MET A 103 -9.67 -30.06 -5.25
N VAL A 104 -8.59 -29.27 -5.21
CA VAL A 104 -8.58 -27.92 -4.62
C VAL A 104 -8.86 -26.81 -5.63
N ASN A 105 -9.41 -27.14 -6.81
CA ASN A 105 -9.68 -26.23 -7.93
C ASN A 105 -8.45 -25.48 -8.46
N TYR A 106 -7.25 -26.04 -8.28
CA TYR A 106 -6.04 -25.56 -8.94
C TYR A 106 -5.83 -26.32 -10.25
N GLN A 107 -5.61 -25.58 -11.33
CA GLN A 107 -5.36 -26.13 -12.66
C GLN A 107 -3.92 -25.81 -13.06
N PRO A 108 -2.98 -26.79 -13.03
CA PRO A 108 -1.60 -26.55 -13.41
C PRO A 108 -1.47 -25.97 -14.82
N ARG A 109 -0.61 -24.96 -14.95
CA ARG A 109 -0.33 -24.30 -16.22
C ARG A 109 0.49 -25.21 -17.13
N ARG A 110 0.05 -25.32 -18.39
CA ARG A 110 0.79 -26.01 -19.46
C ARG A 110 1.86 -25.10 -20.06
N ASN A 111 2.63 -25.60 -21.02
CA ASN A 111 3.58 -24.78 -21.76
C ASN A 111 2.88 -23.63 -22.51
N ILE A 112 3.55 -22.49 -22.57
CA ILE A 112 3.17 -21.31 -23.36
C ILE A 112 4.16 -21.24 -24.52
N PRO A 113 3.71 -21.23 -25.80
CA PRO A 113 4.60 -21.21 -26.95
C PRO A 113 5.28 -19.86 -27.08
N ALA A 114 6.41 -19.81 -27.80
CA ALA A 114 6.97 -18.54 -28.24
C ALA A 114 6.04 -17.91 -29.29
N GLU A 115 5.77 -16.62 -29.17
CA GLU A 115 4.93 -15.88 -30.11
C GLU A 115 5.51 -14.50 -30.43
N GLY A 116 5.20 -13.98 -31.60
CA GLY A 116 5.73 -12.69 -32.03
C GLY A 116 5.33 -12.31 -33.44
N LEU A 117 6.00 -11.29 -33.96
CA LEU A 117 5.75 -10.72 -35.28
C LEU A 117 6.96 -10.91 -36.18
N PHE A 118 6.74 -11.51 -37.35
CA PHE A 118 7.70 -11.46 -38.45
C PHE A 118 7.46 -10.20 -39.28
N LYS A 119 8.53 -9.47 -39.59
CA LYS A 119 8.48 -8.30 -40.47
C LYS A 119 8.57 -8.77 -41.92
N LEU A 120 7.73 -8.20 -42.78
CA LEU A 120 7.80 -8.39 -44.22
C LEU A 120 9.12 -7.80 -44.76
N SER A 121 9.97 -8.64 -45.33
CA SER A 121 11.21 -8.24 -46.00
C SER A 121 11.02 -8.11 -47.51
N GLY A 122 10.05 -8.80 -48.11
CA GLY A 122 9.74 -8.66 -49.53
C GLY A 122 8.41 -9.28 -49.95
N VAL A 123 7.95 -8.95 -51.15
CA VAL A 123 6.67 -9.42 -51.70
C VAL A 123 6.73 -9.62 -53.21
N SER A 124 5.99 -10.60 -53.72
CA SER A 124 5.73 -10.79 -55.15
C SER A 124 4.31 -11.28 -55.38
N THR A 125 3.74 -11.00 -56.56
CA THR A 125 2.43 -11.52 -56.97
C THR A 125 2.49 -12.09 -58.39
N SER A 126 1.60 -13.04 -58.68
CA SER A 126 1.35 -13.56 -60.03
C SER A 126 0.37 -12.72 -60.85
N GLU A 127 -0.25 -11.70 -60.27
CA GLU A 127 -1.12 -10.75 -60.96
C GLU A 127 -0.31 -9.79 -61.84
N THR A 128 -0.84 -9.47 -63.02
CA THR A 128 -0.20 -8.52 -63.94
C THR A 128 -0.38 -7.08 -63.44
N LEU A 129 0.66 -6.51 -62.84
CA LEU A 129 0.66 -5.16 -62.26
C LEU A 129 1.78 -4.30 -62.87
N THR A 130 1.53 -3.01 -62.97
CA THR A 130 2.49 -1.99 -63.44
C THR A 130 2.66 -0.93 -62.36
N ASP A 131 3.87 -0.38 -62.23
CA ASP A 131 4.16 0.71 -61.29
C ASP A 131 3.80 2.09 -61.86
N SER A 132 4.01 3.14 -61.07
CA SER A 132 3.77 4.54 -61.48
C SER A 132 4.61 5.05 -62.67
N LEU A 133 5.61 4.28 -63.11
CA LEU A 133 6.50 4.53 -64.25
C LEU A 133 6.23 3.54 -65.41
N ASP A 134 5.10 2.83 -65.39
CA ASP A 134 4.70 1.80 -66.37
C ASP A 134 5.66 0.60 -66.44
N ILE A 135 6.43 0.33 -65.38
CA ILE A 135 7.31 -0.85 -65.30
C ILE A 135 6.49 -2.05 -64.82
N ASP A 136 6.58 -3.17 -65.54
CA ASP A 136 5.95 -4.43 -65.13
C ASP A 136 6.62 -5.01 -63.88
N ILE A 137 5.81 -5.26 -62.84
CA ILE A 137 6.23 -5.80 -61.54
C ILE A 137 5.70 -7.23 -61.29
N THR A 138 5.13 -7.86 -62.32
CA THR A 138 4.61 -9.23 -62.25
C THR A 138 5.72 -10.24 -61.95
N ASN A 139 5.48 -11.17 -61.01
CA ASN A 139 6.42 -12.21 -60.57
C ASN A 139 7.81 -11.70 -60.14
N ARG A 140 7.95 -10.39 -59.86
CA ARG A 140 9.18 -9.79 -59.38
C ARG A 140 9.11 -9.63 -57.87
N THR A 141 10.11 -10.15 -57.17
CA THR A 141 10.26 -9.91 -55.73
C THR A 141 10.75 -8.49 -55.50
N ILE A 142 9.94 -7.70 -54.79
CA ILE A 142 10.29 -6.35 -54.35
C ILE A 142 10.62 -6.41 -52.86
N TYR A 143 11.80 -5.94 -52.48
CA TYR A 143 12.24 -5.91 -51.10
C TYR A 143 11.85 -4.60 -50.41
N TRP A 144 11.51 -4.70 -49.13
CA TRP A 144 11.23 -3.55 -48.27
C TRP A 144 12.49 -2.72 -48.10
N ASN A 145 12.38 -1.40 -48.35
CA ASN A 145 13.46 -0.45 -48.13
C ASN A 145 14.76 -0.79 -48.89
N ASP A 146 14.63 -1.13 -50.17
CA ASP A 146 15.77 -1.43 -51.05
C ASP A 146 16.46 -0.15 -51.54
N ALA A 147 17.74 0.02 -51.18
CA ALA A 147 18.56 1.16 -51.59
C ALA A 147 18.78 1.25 -53.12
N ASN A 148 18.67 0.14 -53.85
CA ASN A 148 18.82 0.10 -55.31
C ASN A 148 17.50 0.39 -56.05
N ASN A 149 16.38 0.44 -55.33
CA ASN A 149 15.05 0.68 -55.89
C ASN A 149 14.30 1.75 -55.09
N SER A 150 14.42 3.01 -55.53
CA SER A 150 13.74 4.16 -54.91
C SER A 150 12.21 4.06 -54.94
N SER A 151 11.64 3.24 -55.82
CA SER A 151 10.19 3.01 -55.95
C SER A 151 9.70 1.79 -55.17
N SER A 152 10.57 1.12 -54.38
CA SER A 152 10.24 -0.11 -53.64
C SER A 152 9.01 0.03 -52.75
N TYR A 153 8.86 1.14 -52.04
CA TYR A 153 7.72 1.40 -51.17
C TYR A 153 6.38 1.45 -51.93
N GLU A 154 6.35 2.13 -53.08
CA GLU A 154 5.14 2.23 -53.92
C GLU A 154 4.77 0.87 -54.51
N GLN A 155 5.76 0.17 -55.06
CA GLN A 155 5.56 -1.15 -55.66
C GLN A 155 5.01 -2.18 -54.65
N ILE A 156 5.51 -2.18 -53.41
CA ILE A 156 4.98 -3.04 -52.33
C ILE A 156 3.53 -2.71 -52.02
N ILE A 157 3.19 -1.43 -51.90
CA ILE A 157 1.81 -1.00 -51.63
C ILE A 157 0.88 -1.38 -52.79
N THR A 158 1.34 -1.24 -54.03
CA THR A 158 0.58 -1.62 -55.22
C THR A 158 0.30 -3.12 -55.24
N ILE A 159 1.28 -3.97 -54.92
CA ILE A 159 1.09 -5.42 -54.81
C ILE A 159 0.13 -5.78 -53.66
N LEU A 160 0.33 -5.19 -52.46
CA LEU A 160 -0.53 -5.46 -51.30
C LEU A 160 -1.96 -4.99 -51.51
N ASN A 161 -2.17 -3.83 -52.12
CA ASN A 161 -3.50 -3.31 -52.45
C ASN A 161 -4.26 -4.14 -53.49
N ALA A 162 -3.54 -4.88 -54.33
CA ALA A 162 -4.15 -5.83 -55.25
C ALA A 162 -4.64 -7.09 -54.51
N ALA A 163 -3.90 -7.52 -53.49
CA ALA A 163 -4.23 -8.67 -52.65
C ALA A 163 -5.24 -8.39 -51.52
N PHE A 164 -5.37 -7.14 -51.07
CA PHE A 164 -6.36 -6.73 -50.07
C PHE A 164 -7.78 -6.67 -50.63
N GLN A 165 -8.77 -6.72 -49.73
CA GLN A 165 -10.16 -6.50 -50.10
C GLN A 165 -10.35 -5.06 -50.64
N SER A 166 -11.26 -4.88 -51.60
CA SER A 166 -11.47 -3.56 -52.23
C SER A 166 -11.93 -2.47 -51.24
N SER A 167 -12.52 -2.86 -50.11
CA SER A 167 -12.96 -1.97 -49.03
C SER A 167 -11.84 -1.52 -48.09
N ASN A 168 -10.68 -2.19 -48.06
CA ASN A 168 -9.61 -1.97 -47.08
C ASN A 168 -8.20 -1.82 -47.70
N SER A 169 -8.11 -1.16 -48.85
CA SER A 169 -6.82 -0.72 -49.42
C SER A 169 -5.97 0.06 -48.41
N PHE A 170 -4.65 -0.04 -48.52
CA PHE A 170 -3.67 0.70 -47.73
C PHE A 170 -4.00 2.20 -47.67
N GLY A 171 -4.05 2.74 -46.44
CA GLY A 171 -4.58 4.07 -46.13
C GLY A 171 -6.02 4.08 -45.59
N LYS A 172 -6.78 3.01 -45.82
CA LYS A 172 -8.10 2.74 -45.22
C LYS A 172 -8.07 1.37 -44.53
N PRO A 173 -7.47 1.27 -43.33
CA PRO A 173 -7.35 0.00 -42.65
C PRO A 173 -8.71 -0.54 -42.19
N TYR A 174 -8.81 -1.86 -42.08
CA TYR A 174 -10.00 -2.53 -41.55
C TYR A 174 -10.21 -2.20 -40.06
N LYS A 175 -9.13 -2.16 -39.29
CA LYS A 175 -9.08 -1.77 -37.88
C LYS A 175 -7.84 -0.90 -37.63
N LYS A 176 -7.96 0.10 -36.76
CA LYS A 176 -6.85 0.99 -36.34
C LYS A 176 -6.80 1.05 -34.82
N GLY A 177 -5.60 1.14 -34.26
CA GLY A 177 -5.37 1.33 -32.84
C GLY A 177 -3.90 1.58 -32.54
N THR A 178 -3.53 1.58 -31.27
CA THR A 178 -2.16 1.77 -30.79
C THR A 178 -1.80 0.62 -29.85
N ILE A 179 -0.63 0.02 -30.04
CA ILE A 179 -0.13 -1.09 -29.22
C ILE A 179 1.30 -0.77 -28.80
N GLY A 180 1.52 -0.58 -27.50
CA GLY A 180 2.82 -0.17 -26.95
C GLY A 180 3.34 1.12 -27.59
N ASP A 181 2.50 2.16 -27.66
CA ASP A 181 2.75 3.46 -28.32
C ASP A 181 3.05 3.42 -29.82
N VAL A 182 3.00 2.26 -30.46
CA VAL A 182 3.16 2.10 -31.90
C VAL A 182 1.79 2.02 -32.58
N LYS A 183 1.55 2.94 -33.53
CA LYS A 183 0.31 2.94 -34.32
C LYS A 183 0.22 1.67 -35.15
N THR A 184 -0.86 0.92 -34.98
CA THR A 184 -1.06 -0.39 -35.59
C THR A 184 -2.35 -0.40 -36.39
N HIS A 185 -2.26 -0.85 -37.65
CA HIS A 185 -3.35 -0.95 -38.59
C HIS A 185 -3.52 -2.41 -39.03
N LEU A 186 -4.76 -2.89 -39.12
CA LEU A 186 -5.10 -4.22 -39.59
C LEU A 186 -5.60 -4.15 -41.05
N TYR A 187 -5.03 -4.98 -41.90
CA TYR A 187 -5.48 -5.20 -43.27
C TYR A 187 -5.90 -6.66 -43.44
N ARG A 188 -6.91 -6.89 -44.27
CA ARG A 188 -7.51 -8.20 -44.56
C ARG A 188 -7.30 -8.52 -46.04
N PHE A 189 -6.73 -9.67 -46.33
CA PHE A 189 -6.58 -10.19 -47.68
C PHE A 189 -7.93 -10.59 -48.28
N ASN A 190 -8.05 -10.59 -49.60
CA ASN A 190 -9.16 -11.19 -50.32
C ASN A 190 -8.88 -12.67 -50.62
N SER A 191 -8.51 -13.43 -49.58
CA SER A 191 -8.05 -14.82 -49.75
C SER A 191 -9.20 -15.77 -50.12
N VAL A 192 -8.85 -16.87 -50.79
CA VAL A 192 -9.83 -17.91 -51.15
C VAL A 192 -10.33 -18.62 -49.87
N PRO A 193 -11.66 -18.70 -49.62
CA PRO A 193 -12.22 -19.40 -48.46
C PRO A 193 -11.89 -20.89 -48.46
N PHE A 194 -11.93 -21.54 -47.29
CA PHE A 194 -11.62 -22.97 -47.11
C PHE A 194 -10.19 -23.38 -47.51
N THR A 195 -9.25 -22.43 -47.46
CA THR A 195 -7.82 -22.67 -47.61
C THR A 195 -7.17 -22.94 -46.24
N ASN A 196 -5.84 -23.06 -46.22
CA ASN A 196 -5.09 -23.27 -44.98
C ASN A 196 -5.39 -22.16 -43.96
N ILE A 197 -5.78 -22.57 -42.74
CA ILE A 197 -6.06 -21.65 -41.62
C ILE A 197 -4.73 -21.10 -41.04
N THR A 198 -3.71 -21.95 -40.99
CA THR A 198 -2.35 -21.60 -40.57
C THR A 198 -1.35 -21.98 -41.65
N TYR A 199 -0.23 -21.26 -41.71
CA TYR A 199 0.86 -21.52 -42.65
C TYR A 199 2.08 -22.03 -41.88
N PRO A 200 2.42 -23.33 -41.96
CA PRO A 200 3.52 -23.90 -41.20
C PRO A 200 4.88 -23.51 -41.79
N ILE A 201 5.85 -23.30 -40.91
CA ILE A 201 7.25 -22.97 -41.18
C ILE A 201 8.15 -23.72 -40.20
N SER A 202 9.41 -23.95 -40.57
CA SER A 202 10.39 -24.60 -39.70
C SER A 202 11.59 -23.68 -39.48
N VAL A 203 11.83 -23.32 -38.22
CA VAL A 203 12.93 -22.45 -37.80
C VAL A 203 14.02 -23.31 -37.17
N HIS A 204 15.27 -23.04 -37.53
CA HIS A 204 16.42 -23.75 -36.98
C HIS A 204 17.16 -22.82 -36.03
N SER A 205 17.28 -23.22 -34.76
CA SER A 205 18.05 -22.47 -33.75
C SER A 205 18.90 -23.45 -32.95
N GLU A 206 20.16 -23.10 -32.73
CA GLU A 206 21.16 -23.90 -31.98
C GLU A 206 21.27 -25.39 -32.42
N GLY A 207 20.98 -25.68 -33.70
CA GLY A 207 21.04 -27.03 -34.27
C GLY A 207 19.76 -27.86 -34.17
N ASN A 208 18.73 -27.36 -33.49
CA ASN A 208 17.40 -27.99 -33.39
C ASN A 208 16.40 -27.31 -34.35
N SER A 209 15.44 -28.09 -34.86
CA SER A 209 14.38 -27.59 -35.74
C SER A 209 13.07 -27.47 -34.96
N TYR A 210 12.48 -26.28 -34.97
CA TYR A 210 11.24 -25.96 -34.27
C TYR A 210 10.13 -25.64 -35.30
N PRO A 211 8.94 -26.27 -35.19
CA PRO A 211 7.80 -25.91 -36.02
C PRO A 211 7.20 -24.59 -35.52
N PHE A 212 6.81 -23.75 -36.47
CA PHE A 212 6.09 -22.50 -36.28
C PHE A 212 4.88 -22.48 -37.20
N ASP A 213 3.81 -21.84 -36.79
CA ASP A 213 2.69 -21.51 -37.64
C ASP A 213 2.53 -20.00 -37.71
N ILE A 214 2.31 -19.50 -38.91
CA ILE A 214 1.77 -18.15 -39.11
C ILE A 214 0.27 -18.23 -38.94
N VAL A 215 -0.25 -17.41 -38.03
CA VAL A 215 -1.63 -17.47 -37.56
C VAL A 215 -2.39 -16.22 -37.99
N ASN A 216 -3.72 -16.33 -38.05
CA ASN A 216 -4.56 -15.18 -38.32
C ASN A 216 -4.62 -14.25 -37.10
N THR A 217 -4.36 -12.97 -37.31
CA THR A 217 -4.14 -12.01 -36.23
C THR A 217 -5.30 -11.03 -36.08
N ASP A 218 -5.54 -10.63 -34.83
CA ASP A 218 -6.30 -9.44 -34.45
C ASP A 218 -5.59 -8.77 -33.27
N PHE A 219 -6.07 -7.59 -32.89
CA PHE A 219 -5.57 -6.88 -31.73
C PHE A 219 -6.68 -6.10 -31.04
N ASN A 220 -6.56 -5.92 -29.73
CA ASN A 220 -7.39 -4.97 -29.00
C ASN A 220 -6.62 -3.66 -28.80
N ASP A 221 -7.31 -2.52 -28.87
CA ASP A 221 -6.67 -1.21 -28.78
C ASP A 221 -6.08 -1.00 -27.36
N GLY A 222 -4.79 -0.73 -27.27
CA GLY A 222 -4.07 -0.57 -25.99
C GLY A 222 -3.70 -1.86 -25.25
N GLU A 223 -4.08 -3.04 -25.76
CA GLU A 223 -3.77 -4.34 -25.12
C GLU A 223 -2.69 -5.10 -25.90
N THR A 224 -3.01 -6.31 -26.37
CA THR A 224 -2.09 -7.25 -27.01
C THR A 224 -2.58 -7.66 -28.39
N ILE A 225 -1.64 -8.17 -29.18
CA ILE A 225 -1.92 -8.85 -30.44
C ILE A 225 -2.23 -10.31 -30.10
N PHE A 226 -3.31 -10.85 -30.65
CA PHE A 226 -3.72 -12.22 -30.40
C PHE A 226 -4.13 -12.95 -31.69
N GLU A 227 -4.26 -14.27 -31.57
CA GLU A 227 -4.73 -15.15 -32.64
C GLU A 227 -6.25 -15.21 -32.64
N ARG A 228 -6.87 -15.00 -33.80
CA ARG A 228 -8.33 -15.14 -33.96
C ARG A 228 -8.74 -16.60 -33.85
N HIS A 229 -10.01 -16.82 -33.46
CA HIS A 229 -10.60 -18.15 -33.49
C HIS A 229 -10.40 -18.80 -34.88
N PRO A 230 -9.84 -20.03 -34.95
CA PRO A 230 -9.57 -20.70 -36.22
C PRO A 230 -10.85 -20.95 -37.03
N ASN A 231 -11.05 -20.22 -38.12
CA ASN A 231 -12.21 -20.35 -38.99
C ASN A 231 -11.77 -20.39 -40.46
N PRO A 232 -12.05 -21.48 -41.20
CA PRO A 232 -11.68 -21.63 -42.62
C PRO A 232 -12.27 -20.59 -43.57
N GLU A 233 -13.38 -19.93 -43.19
CA GLU A 233 -14.00 -18.88 -44.01
C GLU A 233 -13.34 -17.51 -43.82
N ASN A 234 -12.64 -17.33 -42.69
CA ASN A 234 -11.99 -16.06 -42.40
C ASN A 234 -10.75 -15.89 -43.26
N ALA A 235 -10.64 -14.71 -43.89
CA ALA A 235 -9.46 -14.38 -44.65
C ALA A 235 -8.29 -14.03 -43.72
N MET A 236 -7.07 -14.26 -44.20
CA MET A 236 -5.85 -13.93 -43.45
C MET A 236 -5.68 -12.42 -43.31
N HIS A 237 -5.17 -11.99 -42.16
CA HIS A 237 -4.86 -10.59 -41.87
C HIS A 237 -3.36 -10.29 -41.89
N LEU A 238 -3.03 -9.03 -42.20
CA LEU A 238 -1.69 -8.46 -42.17
C LEU A 238 -1.70 -7.20 -41.31
N LEU A 239 -0.75 -7.07 -40.39
CA LEU A 239 -0.58 -5.88 -39.58
C LEU A 239 0.34 -4.89 -40.28
N TYR A 240 0.09 -3.60 -40.12
CA TYR A 240 1.03 -2.53 -40.45
C TYR A 240 1.28 -1.70 -39.21
N ARG A 241 2.54 -1.62 -38.79
CA ARG A 241 2.95 -0.83 -37.62
C ARG A 241 3.82 0.34 -38.07
N ASN A 242 3.68 1.48 -37.39
CA ASN A 242 4.45 2.68 -37.65
C ASN A 242 4.84 3.38 -36.35
N ASP A 243 6.14 3.40 -36.07
CA ASP A 243 6.76 4.01 -34.88
C ASP A 243 7.32 5.42 -35.15
N THR A 244 7.08 5.97 -36.34
CA THR A 244 7.56 7.29 -36.81
C THR A 244 9.09 7.43 -36.98
N ASN A 245 9.87 6.36 -36.81
CA ASN A 245 11.33 6.38 -36.95
C ASN A 245 11.84 6.09 -38.37
N GLY A 246 10.95 6.03 -39.36
CA GLY A 246 11.28 5.78 -40.77
C GLY A 246 11.18 4.30 -41.19
N LEU A 247 11.48 4.02 -42.46
CA LEU A 247 11.30 2.68 -43.06
C LEU A 247 12.34 1.64 -42.60
N ASP A 248 13.51 2.12 -42.16
CA ASP A 248 14.59 1.31 -41.59
C ASP A 248 14.28 0.75 -40.20
N SER A 249 13.30 1.34 -39.48
CA SER A 249 13.00 0.90 -38.13
C SER A 249 12.50 -0.55 -38.09
N ALA A 250 12.99 -1.32 -37.12
CA ALA A 250 12.53 -2.68 -36.85
C ALA A 250 11.03 -2.75 -36.53
N SER A 251 10.44 -1.67 -36.01
CA SER A 251 9.02 -1.60 -35.63
C SER A 251 8.11 -0.98 -36.68
N THR A 252 8.66 -0.45 -37.78
CA THR A 252 7.89 0.11 -38.90
C THR A 252 7.87 -0.82 -40.09
N GLY A 253 6.67 -1.16 -40.58
CA GLY A 253 6.48 -2.03 -41.74
C GLY A 253 5.23 -2.91 -41.63
N PHE A 254 5.18 -3.94 -42.47
CA PHE A 254 4.12 -4.95 -42.44
C PHE A 254 4.57 -6.15 -41.61
N PHE A 255 3.66 -6.72 -40.83
CA PHE A 255 3.95 -7.79 -39.89
C PHE A 255 2.92 -8.92 -39.97
N LEU A 256 3.42 -10.16 -39.82
CA LEU A 256 2.63 -11.38 -39.67
C LEU A 256 2.82 -11.93 -38.26
N HIS A 257 1.74 -12.38 -37.63
CA HIS A 257 1.78 -12.99 -36.30
C HIS A 257 2.14 -14.47 -36.42
N PHE A 258 3.07 -14.93 -35.59
CA PHE A 258 3.48 -16.33 -35.53
C PHE A 258 3.37 -16.87 -34.12
N LYS A 259 3.14 -18.18 -34.03
CA LYS A 259 3.26 -18.95 -32.80
C LYS A 259 4.06 -20.22 -33.03
N GLN A 260 4.84 -20.60 -32.04
CA GLN A 260 5.60 -21.85 -32.04
C GLN A 260 4.66 -23.04 -31.83
N GLY A 261 4.85 -24.10 -32.62
CA GLY A 261 4.03 -25.31 -32.59
C GLY A 261 3.11 -25.46 -33.80
N THR A 262 2.41 -26.59 -33.86
CA THR A 262 1.52 -26.95 -34.96
C THR A 262 0.08 -27.05 -34.47
N LEU A 263 -0.83 -26.39 -35.18
CA LEU A 263 -2.27 -26.45 -34.94
C LEU A 263 -2.89 -27.68 -35.60
N ALA A 264 -3.62 -28.48 -34.83
CA ALA A 264 -4.35 -29.65 -35.31
C ALA A 264 -5.83 -29.58 -34.89
N ASN A 265 -6.72 -30.18 -35.68
CA ASN A 265 -8.12 -30.33 -35.33
C ASN A 265 -8.46 -31.76 -34.89
N HIS A 266 -9.47 -31.87 -34.04
CA HIS A 266 -10.10 -33.10 -33.62
C HIS A 266 -11.62 -32.93 -33.72
N ASP A 267 -12.26 -33.76 -34.53
CA ASP A 267 -13.70 -33.68 -34.79
C ASP A 267 -14.42 -34.85 -34.11
N VAL A 268 -15.44 -34.53 -33.31
CA VAL A 268 -16.29 -35.51 -32.64
C VAL A 268 -17.75 -35.20 -32.90
N THR A 269 -18.48 -36.20 -33.39
CA THR A 269 -19.93 -36.08 -33.61
C THR A 269 -20.70 -36.61 -32.41
N TYR A 270 -21.57 -35.77 -31.85
CA TYR A 270 -22.46 -36.11 -30.75
C TYR A 270 -23.89 -36.30 -31.24
N ALA A 271 -24.36 -37.55 -31.21
CA ALA A 271 -25.73 -37.90 -31.62
C ALA A 271 -26.80 -37.39 -30.64
N GLU A 272 -26.50 -37.40 -29.34
CA GLU A 272 -27.43 -37.00 -28.27
C GLU A 272 -26.75 -35.98 -27.33
N PRO A 273 -27.49 -34.95 -26.87
CA PRO A 273 -26.99 -34.01 -25.87
C PRO A 273 -26.94 -34.71 -24.50
N LEU A 274 -25.73 -34.96 -23.99
CA LEU A 274 -25.53 -35.49 -22.62
C LEU A 274 -24.88 -34.42 -21.76
N GLU A 275 -25.49 -34.14 -20.60
CA GLU A 275 -25.02 -33.17 -19.61
C GLU A 275 -23.65 -33.57 -19.02
N ASN A 276 -22.83 -32.57 -18.65
CA ASN A 276 -21.53 -32.76 -17.99
C ASN A 276 -20.55 -33.69 -18.74
N ARG A 277 -20.67 -33.78 -20.07
CA ARG A 277 -19.79 -34.60 -20.90
C ARG A 277 -18.34 -34.11 -20.79
N VAL A 278 -17.42 -35.07 -20.72
CA VAL A 278 -15.97 -34.83 -20.80
C VAL A 278 -15.44 -35.52 -22.04
N GLU A 279 -14.73 -34.79 -22.88
CA GLU A 279 -14.02 -35.27 -24.07
C GLU A 279 -12.52 -35.27 -23.78
N GLU A 280 -11.84 -36.38 -24.01
CA GLU A 280 -10.39 -36.48 -23.86
C GLU A 280 -9.70 -36.33 -25.22
N ILE A 281 -8.63 -35.54 -25.25
CA ILE A 281 -7.82 -35.33 -26.45
C ILE A 281 -6.43 -35.93 -26.21
N ASP A 282 -6.12 -36.97 -26.97
CA ASP A 282 -4.84 -37.67 -26.92
C ASP A 282 -3.78 -36.93 -27.74
N ALA A 283 -3.39 -35.76 -27.24
CA ALA A 283 -2.27 -34.97 -27.75
C ALA A 283 -1.36 -34.57 -26.59
N ASN A 284 -0.06 -34.76 -26.75
CA ASN A 284 0.94 -34.38 -25.75
C ASN A 284 1.45 -32.95 -26.01
N ASN A 285 1.90 -32.27 -24.96
CA ASN A 285 2.44 -30.90 -25.02
C ASN A 285 1.47 -29.89 -25.66
N VAL A 286 0.18 -30.03 -25.37
CA VAL A 286 -0.82 -29.06 -25.79
C VAL A 286 -0.62 -27.79 -24.99
N ASN A 287 -0.51 -26.67 -25.68
CA ASN A 287 -0.24 -25.41 -25.01
C ASN A 287 -1.40 -24.94 -24.13
N ASN A 288 -1.11 -23.97 -23.26
CA ASN A 288 -2.10 -23.45 -22.33
C ASN A 288 -3.20 -22.62 -23.01
N ASN A 289 -2.81 -21.81 -24.00
CA ASN A 289 -3.66 -20.75 -24.55
C ASN A 289 -4.50 -21.20 -25.74
N ASP A 290 -3.92 -21.95 -26.69
CA ASP A 290 -4.52 -22.26 -27.99
C ASP A 290 -5.31 -23.57 -27.95
N VAL A 291 -6.45 -23.49 -27.27
CA VAL A 291 -7.50 -24.51 -27.31
C VAL A 291 -8.77 -23.80 -27.71
N PHE A 292 -9.35 -24.20 -28.84
CA PHE A 292 -10.54 -23.59 -29.42
C PHE A 292 -11.57 -24.66 -29.69
N VAL A 293 -12.85 -24.40 -29.41
CA VAL A 293 -13.95 -25.35 -29.63
C VAL A 293 -15.02 -24.65 -30.45
N GLN A 294 -15.50 -25.34 -31.47
CA GLN A 294 -16.54 -24.81 -32.35
C GLN A 294 -17.46 -25.91 -32.84
N LYS A 295 -18.68 -25.52 -33.19
CA LYS A 295 -19.65 -26.38 -33.84
C LYS A 295 -19.54 -26.22 -35.35
N ILE A 296 -19.48 -27.34 -36.07
CA ILE A 296 -19.38 -27.37 -37.53
C ILE A 296 -20.57 -28.08 -38.17
N ASP A 297 -20.86 -27.71 -39.42
CA ASP A 297 -21.81 -28.43 -40.27
C ASP A 297 -21.12 -29.56 -41.07
N ASP A 298 -21.91 -30.29 -41.85
CA ASP A 298 -21.43 -31.40 -42.71
C ASP A 298 -20.46 -30.94 -43.82
N THR A 299 -20.42 -29.63 -44.12
CA THR A 299 -19.50 -29.03 -45.11
C THR A 299 -18.20 -28.55 -44.47
N GLY A 300 -18.09 -28.59 -43.14
CA GLY A 300 -16.95 -28.11 -42.36
C GLY A 300 -16.97 -26.60 -42.10
N ALA A 301 -18.07 -25.92 -42.40
CA ALA A 301 -18.28 -24.50 -42.08
C ALA A 301 -18.60 -24.34 -40.59
N VAL A 302 -18.11 -23.24 -40.00
CA VAL A 302 -18.29 -22.96 -38.57
C VAL A 302 -19.67 -22.36 -38.36
N THR A 303 -20.53 -23.05 -37.60
CA THR A 303 -21.86 -22.56 -37.25
C THR A 303 -21.84 -21.74 -35.96
N GLU A 304 -21.04 -22.14 -34.98
CA GLU A 304 -20.99 -21.50 -33.66
C GLU A 304 -19.61 -21.66 -33.01
N GLU A 305 -19.09 -20.58 -32.42
CA GLU A 305 -17.80 -20.55 -31.71
C GLU A 305 -18.07 -20.60 -30.20
N TRP A 306 -17.43 -21.55 -29.50
CA TRP A 306 -17.62 -21.70 -28.06
C TRP A 306 -16.59 -20.88 -27.29
N THR A 307 -16.99 -20.34 -26.14
CA THR A 307 -16.13 -19.51 -25.29
C THR A 307 -15.45 -20.35 -24.21
N LYS A 308 -14.12 -20.27 -24.13
CA LYS A 308 -13.33 -20.94 -23.08
C LYS A 308 -13.54 -20.23 -21.75
N VAL A 309 -13.93 -20.98 -20.72
CA VAL A 309 -13.90 -20.48 -19.33
C VAL A 309 -12.45 -20.27 -18.92
N PRO A 310 -12.06 -19.05 -18.49
CA PRO A 310 -10.72 -18.81 -17.99
C PRO A 310 -10.39 -19.80 -16.86
N SER A 311 -9.19 -20.38 -16.90
CA SER A 311 -8.68 -21.29 -15.86
C SER A 311 -8.26 -20.51 -14.60
N ILE A 312 -9.13 -19.63 -14.11
CA ILE A 312 -9.02 -18.94 -12.83
C ILE A 312 -9.46 -19.91 -11.73
N VAL A 313 -8.83 -19.80 -10.57
CA VAL A 313 -9.10 -20.67 -9.42
C VAL A 313 -10.56 -20.50 -9.02
N GLY A 314 -11.29 -21.60 -8.82
CA GLY A 314 -12.71 -21.54 -8.49
C GLY A 314 -13.64 -21.14 -9.64
N SER A 315 -13.12 -20.78 -10.82
CA SER A 315 -13.91 -20.62 -12.03
C SER A 315 -14.06 -21.95 -12.77
N ASN A 316 -15.30 -22.37 -13.02
CA ASN A 316 -15.64 -23.56 -13.79
C ASN A 316 -16.87 -23.31 -14.68
N VAL A 317 -17.35 -24.35 -15.37
CA VAL A 317 -18.49 -24.20 -16.29
C VAL A 317 -19.79 -23.77 -15.57
N VAL A 318 -19.89 -23.98 -14.26
CA VAL A 318 -21.04 -23.59 -13.41
C VAL A 318 -20.83 -22.21 -12.78
N TYR A 319 -19.63 -21.92 -12.29
CA TYR A 319 -19.26 -20.69 -11.61
C TYR A 319 -18.20 -19.95 -12.44
N ASN A 320 -18.59 -18.94 -13.22
CA ASN A 320 -17.64 -18.13 -13.97
C ASN A 320 -18.14 -16.68 -14.12
N ASN A 321 -17.25 -15.80 -14.57
CA ASN A 321 -17.52 -14.38 -14.81
C ASN A 321 -17.78 -14.07 -16.29
N ILE A 322 -18.19 -15.05 -17.09
CA ILE A 322 -18.62 -14.82 -18.48
C ILE A 322 -20.00 -14.15 -18.43
N VAL A 323 -20.28 -13.27 -19.39
CA VAL A 323 -21.57 -12.59 -19.51
C VAL A 323 -22.70 -13.62 -19.49
N LEU A 324 -23.71 -13.42 -18.62
CA LEU A 324 -24.84 -14.35 -18.40
C LEU A 324 -25.58 -14.79 -19.68
N ASP A 325 -25.47 -14.02 -20.76
CA ASP A 325 -26.11 -14.30 -22.04
C ASP A 325 -25.33 -15.30 -22.91
N THR A 326 -24.02 -15.47 -22.67
CA THR A 326 -23.19 -16.43 -23.42
C THR A 326 -23.27 -17.82 -22.77
N LYS A 327 -24.14 -18.67 -23.31
CA LYS A 327 -24.34 -20.04 -22.81
C LYS A 327 -23.39 -21.09 -23.41
N THR A 328 -22.75 -20.81 -24.54
CA THR A 328 -21.81 -21.73 -25.19
C THR A 328 -20.42 -21.64 -24.56
N ILE A 329 -20.27 -22.33 -23.44
CA ILE A 329 -19.04 -22.31 -22.63
C ILE A 329 -18.47 -23.70 -22.41
N TYR A 330 -17.15 -23.79 -22.31
CA TYR A 330 -16.43 -25.02 -21.99
C TYR A 330 -15.23 -24.75 -21.08
N SER A 331 -14.80 -25.77 -20.33
CA SER A 331 -13.58 -25.70 -19.53
C SER A 331 -12.55 -26.71 -20.01
N VAL A 332 -11.27 -26.37 -19.88
CA VAL A 332 -10.16 -27.24 -20.28
C VAL A 332 -9.44 -27.72 -19.03
N LEU A 333 -9.38 -29.03 -18.85
CA LEU A 333 -8.68 -29.70 -17.77
C LEU A 333 -7.33 -30.21 -18.28
N THR A 334 -6.23 -29.89 -17.59
CA THR A 334 -4.90 -30.46 -17.90
C THR A 334 -4.78 -31.86 -17.31
N GLY A 335 -4.23 -32.78 -18.10
CA GLY A 335 -3.87 -34.14 -17.74
C GLY A 335 -2.36 -34.36 -17.69
N TYR A 336 -1.94 -35.62 -17.75
CA TYR A 336 -0.52 -36.01 -17.79
C TYR A 336 0.14 -35.58 -19.10
N ASN A 337 1.42 -35.19 -19.08
CA ASN A 337 2.17 -34.70 -20.25
C ASN A 337 1.51 -33.55 -21.02
N ASP A 338 0.84 -32.64 -20.30
CA ASP A 338 0.12 -31.49 -20.89
C ASP A 338 -0.96 -31.92 -21.90
N SER A 339 -1.49 -33.14 -21.77
CA SER A 339 -2.75 -33.55 -22.41
C SER A 339 -3.93 -32.78 -21.86
N ILE A 340 -5.04 -32.78 -22.59
CA ILE A 340 -6.23 -32.01 -22.21
C ILE A 340 -7.50 -32.85 -22.25
N SER A 341 -8.43 -32.50 -21.37
CA SER A 341 -9.82 -32.94 -21.44
C SER A 341 -10.73 -31.73 -21.44
N ILE A 342 -11.69 -31.70 -22.37
CA ILE A 342 -12.69 -30.64 -22.46
C ILE A 342 -13.91 -31.08 -21.68
N LYS A 343 -14.33 -30.25 -20.73
CA LYS A 343 -15.56 -30.45 -19.97
C LYS A 343 -16.60 -29.43 -20.38
N TYR A 344 -17.75 -29.93 -20.80
CA TYR A 344 -18.91 -29.15 -21.21
C TYR A 344 -19.90 -28.93 -20.06
N SER A 345 -20.89 -28.06 -20.28
CA SER A 345 -21.88 -27.67 -19.27
C SER A 345 -22.97 -28.73 -19.03
N ASP A 346 -23.81 -28.49 -18.02
CA ASP A 346 -24.90 -29.34 -17.58
C ASP A 346 -26.28 -28.99 -18.17
N GLY A 347 -26.36 -27.98 -19.06
CA GLY A 347 -27.62 -27.53 -19.65
C GLY A 347 -28.34 -26.41 -18.89
N ASN A 348 -28.07 -26.24 -17.59
CA ASN A 348 -28.69 -25.18 -16.79
C ASN A 348 -27.94 -23.85 -16.93
N PHE A 349 -26.62 -23.89 -16.73
CA PHE A 349 -25.74 -22.71 -16.75
C PHE A 349 -25.05 -22.49 -18.11
N GLY A 350 -25.08 -23.49 -18.98
CA GLY A 350 -24.56 -23.40 -20.34
C GLY A 350 -25.16 -24.47 -21.24
N GLU A 351 -24.88 -24.41 -22.52
CA GLU A 351 -25.42 -25.34 -23.52
C GLU A 351 -24.72 -26.71 -23.47
N VAL A 352 -25.49 -27.75 -23.76
CA VAL A 352 -24.99 -29.13 -23.87
C VAL A 352 -24.54 -29.39 -25.30
N PRO A 353 -23.33 -29.93 -25.53
CA PRO A 353 -22.80 -30.11 -26.88
C PRO A 353 -23.65 -31.13 -27.66
N LYS A 354 -23.96 -30.75 -28.90
CA LYS A 354 -24.73 -31.56 -29.86
C LYS A 354 -24.19 -31.33 -31.27
N ASP A 355 -24.34 -32.36 -32.12
CA ASP A 355 -23.85 -32.40 -33.50
C ASP A 355 -22.32 -32.48 -33.54
N THR A 356 -21.70 -32.08 -34.65
CA THR A 356 -20.25 -32.20 -34.82
C THR A 356 -19.51 -31.03 -34.17
N MET A 357 -18.72 -31.36 -33.15
CA MET A 357 -17.84 -30.44 -32.45
C MET A 357 -16.42 -30.61 -32.97
N ARG A 358 -15.78 -29.50 -33.33
CA ARG A 358 -14.38 -29.44 -33.73
C ARG A 358 -13.59 -28.72 -32.64
N THR A 359 -12.58 -29.40 -32.12
CA THR A 359 -11.60 -28.81 -31.23
C THR A 359 -10.29 -28.57 -31.99
N TRP A 360 -9.77 -27.35 -31.93
CA TRP A 360 -8.41 -27.04 -32.35
C TRP A 360 -7.47 -27.02 -31.15
N VAL A 361 -6.35 -27.70 -31.27
CA VAL A 361 -5.28 -27.73 -30.27
C VAL A 361 -3.94 -27.44 -30.91
N ARG A 362 -3.13 -26.59 -30.29
CA ARG A 362 -1.74 -26.38 -30.70
C ARG A 362 -0.81 -27.22 -29.84
N THR A 363 -0.04 -28.08 -30.47
CA THR A 363 1.07 -28.78 -29.81
C THR A 363 2.33 -27.95 -29.97
N SER A 364 2.94 -27.57 -28.84
CA SER A 364 4.15 -26.75 -28.81
C SER A 364 5.24 -27.52 -28.07
N VAL A 365 6.50 -27.18 -28.30
CA VAL A 365 7.59 -27.91 -27.61
C VAL A 365 7.53 -27.49 -26.12
N ASN A 366 8.01 -28.31 -25.18
CA ASN A 366 8.12 -27.95 -23.76
C ASN A 366 9.59 -27.90 -23.31
N GLU A 367 10.32 -26.89 -23.76
CA GLU A 367 11.77 -26.68 -23.56
C GLU A 367 12.02 -25.16 -23.48
N GLN A 368 13.15 -24.70 -22.96
CA GLN A 368 13.54 -23.30 -23.11
C GLN A 368 14.24 -23.11 -24.46
N ALA A 369 13.84 -22.10 -25.23
CA ALA A 369 14.51 -21.72 -26.46
C ALA A 369 14.37 -20.21 -26.68
N VAL A 370 15.41 -19.59 -27.25
CA VAL A 370 15.44 -18.17 -27.59
C VAL A 370 15.68 -18.06 -29.09
N PHE A 371 14.78 -17.39 -29.80
CA PHE A 371 14.88 -17.22 -31.25
C PHE A 371 15.46 -15.86 -31.56
N ARG A 372 16.57 -15.83 -32.29
CA ARG A 372 17.27 -14.60 -32.66
C ARG A 372 16.95 -14.21 -34.11
N PRO A 373 17.14 -12.94 -34.50
CA PRO A 373 17.00 -12.50 -35.89
C PRO A 373 17.76 -13.35 -36.91
N GLU A 374 18.94 -13.85 -36.53
CA GLU A 374 19.79 -14.71 -37.37
C GLU A 374 19.19 -16.10 -37.65
N ASP A 375 18.28 -16.59 -36.82
CA ASP A 375 17.64 -17.90 -36.97
C ASP A 375 16.51 -17.89 -38.00
N VAL A 376 15.91 -16.71 -38.26
CA VAL A 376 14.75 -16.55 -39.14
C VAL A 376 14.96 -15.41 -40.13
N VAL A 377 15.50 -15.76 -41.29
CA VAL A 377 15.77 -14.81 -42.38
C VAL A 377 15.14 -15.30 -43.68
N ASN A 378 14.42 -14.42 -44.37
CA ASN A 378 13.86 -14.64 -45.70
C ASN A 378 13.01 -15.92 -45.85
N GLN A 379 12.25 -16.25 -44.81
CA GLN A 379 11.23 -17.29 -44.90
C GLN A 379 10.08 -16.80 -45.76
N SER A 380 9.40 -17.70 -46.47
CA SER A 380 8.30 -17.31 -47.37
C SER A 380 7.05 -18.16 -47.21
N ILE A 381 5.90 -17.52 -47.43
CA ILE A 381 4.59 -18.16 -47.53
C ILE A 381 3.88 -17.69 -48.78
N SER A 382 2.97 -18.52 -49.30
CA SER A 382 2.17 -18.22 -50.47
C SER A 382 0.69 -18.29 -50.13
N ILE A 383 -0.03 -17.19 -50.35
CA ILE A 383 -1.46 -17.05 -50.03
C ILE A 383 -2.22 -16.85 -51.35
N PRO A 384 -3.22 -17.69 -51.67
CA PRO A 384 -4.09 -17.46 -52.82
C PRO A 384 -5.12 -16.36 -52.51
N TYR A 385 -5.35 -15.47 -53.46
CA TYR A 385 -6.30 -14.35 -53.36
C TYR A 385 -7.06 -14.09 -54.66
N PHE A 386 -8.25 -13.49 -54.55
CA PHE A 386 -9.01 -13.01 -55.70
C PHE A 386 -8.63 -11.56 -56.03
N ALA A 387 -8.15 -11.33 -57.25
CA ALA A 387 -7.94 -9.98 -57.76
C ALA A 387 -9.27 -9.24 -57.98
N LYS A 388 -9.21 -7.94 -58.24
CA LYS A 388 -10.41 -7.10 -58.46
C LYS A 388 -11.28 -7.55 -59.63
N ASN A 389 -10.70 -8.29 -60.57
CA ASN A 389 -11.36 -8.88 -61.73
C ASN A 389 -12.02 -10.25 -61.43
N GLY A 390 -11.90 -10.76 -60.20
CA GLY A 390 -12.42 -12.07 -59.78
C GLY A 390 -11.57 -13.27 -60.17
N GLN A 391 -10.38 -13.09 -60.76
CA GLN A 391 -9.44 -14.17 -61.06
C GLN A 391 -8.58 -14.50 -59.83
N GLU A 392 -8.22 -15.78 -59.70
CA GLU A 392 -7.36 -16.27 -58.63
C GLU A 392 -5.89 -16.02 -58.96
N HIS A 393 -5.18 -15.41 -58.02
CA HIS A 393 -3.74 -15.14 -58.07
C HIS A 393 -3.09 -15.54 -56.75
N VAL A 394 -1.76 -15.58 -56.71
CA VAL A 394 -1.01 -15.96 -55.51
C VAL A 394 -0.07 -14.83 -55.15
N ILE A 395 -0.12 -14.40 -53.89
CA ILE A 395 0.86 -13.49 -53.30
C ILE A 395 1.86 -14.30 -52.49
N THR A 396 3.15 -14.08 -52.73
CA THR A 396 4.24 -14.65 -51.94
C THR A 396 4.81 -13.56 -51.05
N LEU A 397 4.74 -13.78 -49.75
CA LEU A 397 5.29 -12.90 -48.73
C LEU A 397 6.60 -13.48 -48.23
N ILE A 398 7.65 -12.66 -48.19
CA ILE A 398 8.95 -12.98 -47.62
C ILE A 398 9.09 -12.17 -46.34
N PHE A 399 9.49 -12.84 -45.27
CA PHE A 399 9.56 -12.25 -43.94
C PHE A 399 10.79 -12.72 -43.16
N SER A 400 11.17 -11.90 -42.19
CA SER A 400 12.31 -12.11 -41.31
C SER A 400 11.96 -11.68 -39.88
N LEU A 401 12.70 -12.19 -38.91
CA LEU A 401 12.61 -11.75 -37.52
C LEU A 401 13.59 -10.58 -37.29
N GLU A 402 13.10 -9.48 -36.72
CA GLU A 402 13.91 -8.27 -36.48
C GLU A 402 14.34 -8.11 -35.02
N TYR A 403 13.77 -8.91 -34.11
CA TYR A 403 14.03 -8.83 -32.68
C TYR A 403 14.08 -10.22 -32.04
N THR A 404 14.79 -10.36 -30.93
CA THR A 404 14.91 -11.63 -30.22
C THR A 404 13.62 -11.97 -29.47
N VAL A 405 13.12 -13.20 -29.64
CA VAL A 405 11.88 -13.69 -28.99
C VAL A 405 12.25 -14.68 -27.89
N SER A 406 11.81 -14.37 -26.66
CA SER A 406 12.10 -15.16 -25.44
C SER A 406 10.91 -15.26 -24.47
N ASN A 407 9.69 -15.02 -24.96
CA ASN A 407 8.43 -14.99 -24.19
C ASN A 407 7.77 -16.37 -23.99
N ARG A 408 8.54 -17.45 -24.04
CA ARG A 408 8.04 -18.83 -23.90
C ARG A 408 8.12 -19.27 -22.44
N SER A 409 7.17 -20.07 -22.00
CA SER A 409 7.17 -20.64 -20.65
C SER A 409 6.95 -22.15 -20.64
N LEU A 410 7.66 -22.86 -19.77
CA LEU A 410 7.52 -24.30 -19.56
C LEU A 410 6.22 -24.62 -18.83
N SER A 411 5.75 -25.87 -18.92
CA SER A 411 4.72 -26.35 -17.99
C SER A 411 5.26 -26.45 -16.56
N GLU A 412 4.37 -26.31 -15.59
CA GLU A 412 4.75 -26.35 -14.18
C GLU A 412 5.36 -27.70 -13.79
N THR A 413 6.40 -27.64 -12.98
CA THR A 413 7.04 -28.82 -12.41
C THR A 413 6.19 -29.41 -11.26
N ASP A 414 6.40 -30.67 -10.93
CA ASP A 414 5.66 -31.33 -9.84
C ASP A 414 5.88 -30.64 -8.48
N ALA A 415 7.07 -30.07 -8.26
CA ALA A 415 7.38 -29.30 -7.07
C ALA A 415 6.62 -27.96 -7.03
N GLU A 416 6.57 -27.23 -8.15
CA GLU A 416 5.79 -25.99 -8.26
C GLU A 416 4.30 -26.24 -8.04
N ILE A 417 3.73 -27.32 -8.58
CA ILE A 417 2.31 -27.66 -8.39
C ILE A 417 2.02 -27.94 -6.90
N LYS A 418 2.90 -28.67 -6.22
CA LYS A 418 2.75 -28.97 -4.78
C LYS A 418 2.84 -27.73 -3.90
N GLU A 419 3.64 -26.74 -4.29
CA GLU A 419 3.76 -25.47 -3.57
C GLU A 419 2.58 -24.53 -3.86
N ASN A 420 2.22 -24.36 -5.13
CA ASN A 420 1.21 -23.40 -5.57
C ASN A 420 -0.22 -23.85 -5.23
N ALA A 421 -0.55 -25.14 -5.36
CA ALA A 421 -1.94 -25.59 -5.19
C ALA A 421 -2.51 -25.35 -3.77
N PRO A 422 -1.80 -25.66 -2.66
CA PRO A 422 -2.27 -25.34 -1.31
C PRO A 422 -2.32 -23.84 -1.04
N GLN A 423 -1.34 -23.10 -1.55
CA GLN A 423 -1.26 -21.64 -1.44
C GLN A 423 -2.46 -20.96 -2.10
N VAL A 424 -2.81 -21.37 -3.32
CA VAL A 424 -4.01 -20.91 -4.02
C VAL A 424 -5.27 -21.19 -3.22
N PHE A 425 -5.39 -22.41 -2.70
CA PHE A 425 -6.55 -22.82 -1.91
C PHE A 425 -6.69 -21.96 -0.65
N TYR A 426 -5.57 -21.60 -0.02
CA TYR A 426 -5.54 -20.69 1.12
C TYR A 426 -6.06 -19.28 0.77
N THR A 427 -5.67 -18.72 -0.37
CA THR A 427 -6.10 -17.38 -0.80
C THR A 427 -7.57 -17.30 -1.25
N GLN A 428 -8.27 -18.43 -1.45
CA GLN A 428 -9.67 -18.45 -1.88
C GLN A 428 -9.98 -17.60 -3.13
N ASP A 429 -9.09 -17.59 -4.12
CA ASP A 429 -9.19 -16.80 -5.37
C ASP A 429 -9.25 -15.27 -5.16
N ARG A 430 -8.87 -14.76 -3.97
CA ARG A 430 -8.88 -13.32 -3.66
C ARG A 430 -7.66 -12.92 -2.84
N MET A 431 -7.09 -11.77 -3.17
CA MET A 431 -6.01 -11.20 -2.38
C MET A 431 -6.61 -10.32 -1.28
N VAL A 432 -6.62 -10.79 -0.04
CA VAL A 432 -7.16 -10.04 1.10
C VAL A 432 -6.05 -9.65 2.06
N ASN A 433 -5.27 -10.64 2.51
CA ASN A 433 -4.15 -10.41 3.41
C ASN A 433 -2.86 -10.09 2.62
N ASN A 434 -1.85 -9.56 3.32
CA ASN A 434 -0.56 -9.19 2.70
C ASN A 434 0.23 -10.40 2.15
N GLU A 435 0.02 -11.59 2.70
CA GLU A 435 0.64 -12.82 2.19
C GLU A 435 0.00 -13.22 0.85
N ASP A 436 -1.32 -13.07 0.68
CA ASP A 436 -2.04 -13.37 -0.55
C ASP A 436 -1.53 -12.52 -1.71
N TYR A 437 -1.25 -11.23 -1.49
CA TYR A 437 -0.62 -10.35 -2.50
C TYR A 437 0.78 -10.82 -2.91
N ASN A 438 1.46 -11.56 -2.03
CA ASN A 438 2.76 -12.11 -2.34
C ASN A 438 2.68 -13.44 -3.06
N VAL A 439 1.62 -14.22 -2.88
CA VAL A 439 1.51 -15.62 -3.26
C VAL A 439 0.60 -15.82 -4.47
N PHE A 440 -0.59 -15.20 -4.48
CA PHE A 440 -1.57 -15.34 -5.56
C PHE A 440 -1.03 -14.95 -6.94
N PRO A 441 -0.22 -13.88 -7.11
CA PRO A 441 0.36 -13.57 -8.41
C PRO A 441 1.33 -14.64 -8.93
N LEU A 442 2.07 -15.36 -8.06
CA LEU A 442 3.01 -16.41 -8.51
C LEU A 442 2.29 -17.55 -9.22
N THR A 443 1.05 -17.80 -8.83
CA THR A 443 0.20 -18.87 -9.37
C THR A 443 -0.23 -18.59 -10.81
N ARG A 444 -0.08 -17.34 -11.27
CA ARG A 444 -0.30 -16.91 -12.67
C ARG A 444 0.96 -16.99 -13.52
N GLY A 445 2.10 -17.34 -12.93
CA GLY A 445 3.38 -17.54 -13.60
C GLY A 445 4.42 -16.46 -13.29
N ASN A 446 5.68 -16.78 -13.62
CA ASN A 446 6.84 -15.89 -13.45
C ASN A 446 6.89 -14.71 -14.43
N GLU A 447 5.89 -14.56 -15.30
CA GLU A 447 5.80 -13.46 -16.28
C GLU A 447 5.24 -12.18 -15.66
N ILE A 448 4.67 -12.25 -14.44
CA ILE A 448 4.24 -11.07 -13.70
C ILE A 448 5.47 -10.43 -13.05
N ALA A 449 5.84 -9.24 -13.54
CA ALA A 449 6.85 -8.42 -12.90
C ALA A 449 6.36 -8.02 -11.50
N LYS A 450 6.91 -8.66 -10.46
CA LYS A 450 6.61 -8.35 -9.07
C LYS A 450 7.25 -7.01 -8.71
N ALA A 451 6.49 -5.93 -8.86
CA ALA A 451 6.83 -4.64 -8.28
C ALA A 451 6.47 -4.68 -6.79
N ARG A 452 7.44 -5.04 -5.94
CA ARG A 452 7.27 -4.91 -4.50
C ARG A 452 7.42 -3.43 -4.13
N THR A 453 6.31 -2.72 -4.04
CA THR A 453 6.29 -1.43 -3.34
C THR A 453 6.35 -1.75 -1.85
N VAL A 454 7.57 -1.84 -1.31
CA VAL A 454 7.73 -1.78 0.14
C VAL A 454 7.34 -0.37 0.50
N ASN A 455 6.22 -0.18 1.19
CA ASN A 455 6.04 1.04 1.96
C ASN A 455 7.09 0.98 3.08
N ARG A 456 8.33 1.34 2.73
CA ARG A 456 9.28 1.82 3.70
C ARG A 456 8.78 3.22 3.99
N THR A 457 8.21 3.40 5.18
CA THR A 457 8.02 4.72 5.79
C THR A 457 9.33 5.48 6.02
N HIS A 458 10.45 5.00 5.46
CA HIS A 458 11.66 5.76 5.20
C HIS A 458 12.18 5.43 3.79
N SER A 459 11.88 6.31 2.84
CA SER A 459 12.49 6.27 1.51
C SER A 459 13.93 6.74 1.64
N GLY A 460 14.87 5.80 1.46
CA GLY A 460 16.25 6.16 1.21
C GLY A 460 16.32 6.91 -0.12
N HIS A 461 16.40 8.23 -0.06
CA HIS A 461 16.82 9.03 -1.20
C HIS A 461 18.21 8.55 -1.63
N SER A 462 18.38 8.39 -2.95
CA SER A 462 19.71 8.23 -3.52
C SER A 462 20.58 9.40 -3.07
N ARG A 463 21.80 9.15 -2.59
CA ARG A 463 22.78 10.17 -2.17
C ARG A 463 23.15 11.18 -3.28
N PHE A 464 22.58 11.03 -4.47
CA PHE A 464 22.86 11.84 -5.66
C PHE A 464 21.65 12.62 -6.20
N ILE A 465 20.47 12.57 -5.54
CA ILE A 465 19.32 13.39 -5.92
C ILE A 465 18.81 14.12 -4.67
N ASP A 466 19.12 15.41 -4.60
CA ASP A 466 18.39 16.34 -3.74
C ASP A 466 17.03 16.61 -4.40
N ILE A 467 15.97 16.17 -3.73
CA ILE A 467 14.60 16.53 -4.11
C ILE A 467 14.31 17.84 -3.36
N ASN A 468 14.17 18.93 -4.10
CA ASN A 468 13.66 20.18 -3.52
C ASN A 468 12.15 20.00 -3.28
N ASP A 469 11.79 19.59 -2.07
CA ASP A 469 10.41 19.53 -1.60
C ASP A 469 9.99 20.93 -1.09
N PRO A 470 9.06 21.64 -1.75
CA PRO A 470 8.61 22.95 -1.31
C PRO A 470 7.65 22.90 -0.11
N THR A 471 7.23 21.71 0.33
CA THR A 471 6.27 21.55 1.45
C THR A 471 6.94 21.38 2.81
N GLY A 472 8.25 21.13 2.85
CA GLY A 472 8.99 20.95 4.11
C GLY A 472 8.64 19.68 4.87
N GLN A 473 7.80 18.81 4.30
CA GLN A 473 7.31 17.61 4.98
C GLN A 473 8.42 16.56 5.23
N HIS A 474 9.46 16.57 4.39
CA HIS A 474 10.52 15.57 4.42
C HIS A 474 11.92 16.12 4.74
N SER A 475 12.08 17.44 4.81
CA SER A 475 13.35 18.10 5.14
C SER A 475 13.10 19.50 5.68
N ASP A 476 13.94 19.94 6.61
CA ASP A 476 13.94 21.33 7.07
C ASP A 476 14.16 22.26 5.88
N ILE A 477 13.20 23.14 5.62
CA ILE A 477 13.29 24.15 4.59
C ILE A 477 13.45 25.52 5.20
N ILE A 478 14.30 26.33 4.59
CA ILE A 478 14.40 27.75 4.91
C ILE A 478 13.69 28.50 3.80
N LEU A 479 12.53 29.07 4.13
CA LEU A 479 11.75 29.90 3.23
C LEU A 479 12.00 31.37 3.54
N PHE A 480 12.07 32.18 2.49
CA PHE A 480 12.15 33.63 2.59
C PHE A 480 10.91 34.22 1.96
N ALA A 481 10.25 35.12 2.68
CA ALA A 481 9.18 35.95 2.15
C ALA A 481 9.49 37.42 2.35
N GLU A 482 9.06 38.24 1.39
CA GLU A 482 9.05 39.71 1.49
C GLU A 482 7.72 40.22 2.10
N ASP A 483 6.68 39.39 2.16
CA ASP A 483 5.37 39.70 2.74
C ASP A 483 5.12 38.93 4.06
N GLY A 484 4.36 39.56 4.95
CA GLY A 484 4.01 38.98 6.24
C GLY A 484 3.16 39.93 7.08
N ALA A 485 2.07 39.42 7.65
CA ALA A 485 1.20 40.13 8.57
C ALA A 485 1.12 39.38 9.90
N LEU A 486 1.25 40.12 11.00
CA LEU A 486 1.04 39.62 12.35
C LEU A 486 -0.17 40.32 12.94
N TYR A 487 -1.20 39.57 13.29
CA TYR A 487 -2.38 40.09 13.97
C TYR A 487 -2.74 39.21 15.17
N LYS A 488 -3.66 39.72 15.98
CA LYS A 488 -4.17 39.03 17.17
C LYS A 488 -5.67 38.81 17.04
N GLU A 489 -6.12 37.67 17.50
CA GLU A 489 -7.52 37.28 17.48
C GLU A 489 -7.93 36.79 18.88
N PRO A 490 -9.10 37.19 19.40
CA PRO A 490 -9.65 36.58 20.61
C PRO A 490 -10.00 35.12 20.30
N ASP A 491 -9.45 34.19 21.08
CA ASP A 491 -9.62 32.75 20.90
C ASP A 491 -9.82 32.11 22.27
N ASP A 492 -11.05 32.19 22.77
CA ASP A 492 -11.42 31.60 24.06
C ASP A 492 -11.49 30.07 23.90
N PHE A 493 -10.73 29.38 24.74
CA PHE A 493 -10.61 27.93 24.68
C PHE A 493 -11.61 27.26 25.61
N ARG A 494 -12.19 26.13 25.17
CA ARG A 494 -13.21 25.38 25.90
C ARG A 494 -12.77 23.95 26.17
N ALA A 495 -13.03 23.47 27.38
CA ALA A 495 -12.86 22.07 27.76
C ALA A 495 -14.08 21.60 28.55
N THR A 496 -14.43 20.32 28.41
CA THR A 496 -15.53 19.72 29.17
C THR A 496 -15.02 18.61 30.09
N ALA A 497 -15.69 18.44 31.23
CA ALA A 497 -15.44 17.39 32.20
C ALA A 497 -16.74 16.76 32.67
N ASP A 498 -16.88 15.44 32.50
CA ASP A 498 -18.06 14.70 32.94
C ASP A 498 -18.06 14.50 34.47
N VAL A 499 -19.15 14.87 35.13
CA VAL A 499 -19.37 14.59 36.56
C VAL A 499 -19.98 13.20 36.69
N THR A 500 -19.14 12.16 36.60
CA THR A 500 -19.55 10.77 36.84
C THR A 500 -19.55 10.44 38.33
N ASP A 501 -20.39 9.48 38.78
CA ASP A 501 -20.41 8.97 40.17
C ASP A 501 -19.06 8.38 40.66
N THR A 502 -18.03 8.32 39.80
CA THR A 502 -16.71 7.74 40.09
C THR A 502 -15.52 8.64 39.74
N GLY A 503 -15.73 9.80 39.10
CA GLY A 503 -14.70 10.82 38.88
C GLY A 503 -14.70 11.78 40.06
N GLY A 504 -13.61 11.81 40.81
CA GLY A 504 -13.52 12.64 42.02
C GLY A 504 -13.40 14.13 41.69
N THR A 505 -13.66 14.99 42.68
CA THR A 505 -13.32 16.43 42.63
C THR A 505 -11.90 16.66 42.11
N ASP A 506 -10.97 15.74 42.43
CA ASP A 506 -9.57 15.75 42.00
C ASP A 506 -9.40 15.65 40.48
N ASP A 507 -10.20 14.84 39.78
CA ASP A 507 -10.11 14.68 38.31
C ASP A 507 -10.53 15.97 37.60
N ILE A 508 -11.58 16.63 38.12
CA ILE A 508 -12.07 17.92 37.61
C ILE A 508 -11.04 19.02 37.89
N LEU A 509 -10.40 19.00 39.07
CA LEU A 509 -9.33 19.92 39.43
C LEU A 509 -8.11 19.76 38.52
N ASP A 510 -7.75 18.53 38.14
CA ASP A 510 -6.64 18.27 37.22
C ASP A 510 -6.94 18.78 35.80
N ILE A 511 -8.18 18.62 35.31
CA ILE A 511 -8.62 19.21 34.03
C ILE A 511 -8.54 20.73 34.10
N LEU A 512 -9.06 21.35 35.16
CA LEU A 512 -8.98 22.80 35.38
C LEU A 512 -7.53 23.29 35.43
N GLN A 513 -6.64 22.59 36.12
CA GLN A 513 -5.23 22.94 36.20
C GLN A 513 -4.51 22.83 34.84
N ASN A 514 -4.91 21.87 33.99
CA ASN A 514 -4.40 21.81 32.62
C ASN A 514 -4.81 23.03 31.79
N GLN A 515 -6.04 23.56 31.98
CA GLN A 515 -6.49 24.78 31.31
C GLN A 515 -5.62 26.00 31.63
N LEU A 516 -5.13 26.09 32.87
CA LEU A 516 -4.25 27.19 33.29
C LEU A 516 -2.87 27.16 32.62
N ASN A 517 -2.48 26.04 32.02
CA ASN A 517 -1.23 25.90 31.28
C ASN A 517 -1.35 26.22 29.79
N GLU A 518 -2.55 26.47 29.27
CA GLU A 518 -2.76 26.71 27.84
C GLU A 518 -2.06 27.97 27.32
N VAL A 519 -1.51 27.88 26.11
CA VAL A 519 -0.70 28.95 25.51
C VAL A 519 -1.55 30.19 25.24
N GLN A 520 -2.80 30.01 24.83
CA GLN A 520 -3.74 31.10 24.55
C GLN A 520 -4.01 31.94 25.81
N LEU A 521 -4.13 31.31 26.99
CA LEU A 521 -4.28 32.01 28.26
C LEU A 521 -3.01 32.77 28.64
N GLN A 522 -1.83 32.18 28.44
CA GLN A 522 -0.57 32.87 28.69
C GLN A 522 -0.41 34.11 27.79
N ASN A 523 -0.79 34.00 26.52
CA ASN A 523 -0.81 35.13 25.59
C ASN A 523 -1.78 36.23 26.04
N PHE A 524 -3.00 35.84 26.47
CA PHE A 524 -3.98 36.77 27.03
C PHE A 524 -3.42 37.48 28.28
N PHE A 525 -2.74 36.73 29.16
CA PHE A 525 -2.13 37.27 30.36
C PHE A 525 -1.10 38.36 30.02
N TYR A 526 -0.18 38.09 29.10
CA TYR A 526 0.84 39.07 28.75
C TYR A 526 0.31 40.26 27.91
N ASP A 527 -0.62 40.04 26.98
CA ASP A 527 -1.10 41.10 26.09
C ASP A 527 -2.18 42.00 26.72
N VAL A 528 -3.09 41.41 27.51
CA VAL A 528 -4.29 42.08 28.03
C VAL A 528 -4.21 42.26 29.54
N TYR A 529 -3.98 41.17 30.31
CA TYR A 529 -4.01 41.23 31.78
C TYR A 529 -2.94 42.17 32.33
N ILE A 530 -1.67 42.00 31.94
CA ILE A 530 -0.56 42.82 32.46
C ILE A 530 -0.74 44.29 32.09
N LYS A 531 -1.21 44.60 30.88
CA LYS A 531 -1.50 45.99 30.49
C LYS A 531 -2.62 46.59 31.33
N ASN A 532 -3.72 45.87 31.50
CA ASN A 532 -4.82 46.30 32.37
C ASN A 532 -4.36 46.51 33.82
N TYR A 533 -3.48 45.64 34.33
CA TYR A 533 -2.88 45.78 35.65
C TYR A 533 -2.01 47.03 35.75
N LYS A 534 -1.11 47.27 34.78
CA LYS A 534 -0.26 48.48 34.74
C LYS A 534 -1.11 49.75 34.68
N ASP A 535 -2.16 49.77 33.85
CA ASP A 535 -3.04 50.93 33.68
C ASP A 535 -3.87 51.24 34.95
N ASN A 536 -4.18 50.22 35.76
CA ASN A 536 -5.05 50.33 36.93
C ASN A 536 -4.34 50.10 38.27
N MET A 537 -3.00 50.13 38.28
CA MET A 537 -2.16 49.74 39.41
C MET A 537 -2.53 50.45 40.72
N LEU A 538 -2.78 51.77 40.67
CA LEU A 538 -3.16 52.56 41.85
C LEU A 538 -4.48 52.10 42.49
N ALA A 539 -5.43 51.63 41.68
CA ALA A 539 -6.73 51.17 42.15
C ALA A 539 -6.64 49.76 42.76
N LEU A 540 -5.80 48.90 42.19
CA LEU A 540 -5.65 47.50 42.61
C LEU A 540 -4.79 47.35 43.88
N GLN A 541 -3.86 48.26 44.14
CA GLN A 541 -2.91 48.13 45.24
C GLN A 541 -3.29 48.96 46.49
N ASN A 542 -4.57 49.22 46.71
CA ASN A 542 -5.06 49.97 47.88
C ASN A 542 -4.36 51.34 48.10
N GLY A 543 -3.95 52.01 47.02
CA GLY A 543 -3.26 53.30 47.06
C GLY A 543 -1.74 53.24 47.22
N ASP A 544 -1.12 52.07 47.07
CA ASP A 544 0.33 51.96 46.87
C ASP A 544 0.75 52.66 45.56
N THR A 545 1.94 53.27 45.58
CA THR A 545 2.50 54.04 44.45
C THR A 545 3.83 53.46 43.95
N GLU A 546 4.31 52.36 44.54
CA GLU A 546 5.52 51.68 44.08
C GLU A 546 5.30 51.03 42.70
N ASN A 547 6.08 51.42 41.67
CA ASN A 547 6.07 50.73 40.38
C ASN A 547 6.97 49.49 40.45
N TYR A 548 6.37 48.31 40.53
CA TYR A 548 7.04 47.02 40.59
C TYR A 548 7.44 46.44 39.22
N PHE A 549 6.94 47.02 38.12
CA PHE A 549 7.22 46.56 36.75
C PHE A 549 8.39 47.28 36.13
N ASP A 550 8.42 48.61 36.25
CA ASP A 550 9.41 49.44 35.55
C ASP A 550 10.38 50.08 36.55
N TYR A 551 11.68 49.94 36.27
CA TYR A 551 12.77 50.50 37.07
C TYR A 551 13.42 51.63 36.30
N GLU A 552 13.48 52.82 36.90
CA GLU A 552 14.04 54.00 36.24
C GLU A 552 15.55 53.84 35.97
N LEU A 553 15.95 54.19 34.74
CA LEU A 553 17.32 54.39 34.33
C LEU A 553 17.59 55.90 34.17
N SER A 554 17.60 56.65 35.28
CA SER A 554 17.51 58.12 35.21
C SER A 554 18.84 58.86 34.93
N ALA A 555 20.01 58.26 35.17
CA ALA A 555 21.35 58.68 34.67
C ALA A 555 22.46 57.80 35.30
N LEU A 556 23.72 57.95 34.85
CA LEU A 556 24.90 57.52 35.61
C LEU A 556 25.30 58.60 36.64
N PRO A 557 25.60 58.25 37.90
CA PRO A 557 25.61 56.91 38.50
C PRO A 557 24.18 56.36 38.68
N LEU A 558 24.04 55.04 38.47
CA LEU A 558 22.76 54.35 38.53
C LEU A 558 22.01 54.66 39.84
N PRO A 559 20.69 54.89 39.78
CA PRO A 559 19.86 55.07 40.97
C PRO A 559 20.05 53.93 41.98
N PRO A 560 19.96 54.19 43.30
CA PRO A 560 20.14 53.17 44.34
C PRO A 560 19.16 51.99 44.23
N ASN A 561 18.04 52.16 43.55
CA ASN A 561 16.98 51.17 43.41
C ASN A 561 17.03 50.41 42.06
N THR A 562 18.03 50.65 41.21
CA THR A 562 18.17 49.92 39.94
C THR A 562 18.91 48.60 40.18
N LEU A 563 18.31 47.48 39.77
CA LEU A 563 18.97 46.17 39.84
C LEU A 563 20.01 46.03 38.73
N THR A 564 21.24 45.70 39.10
CA THR A 564 22.35 45.46 38.16
C THR A 564 22.80 44.01 38.18
N TRP A 565 23.12 43.45 37.01
CA TRP A 565 23.63 42.08 36.89
C TRP A 565 25.11 41.99 37.26
N ASN A 566 25.45 41.13 38.21
CA ASN A 566 26.82 40.76 38.51
C ASN A 566 27.03 39.27 38.22
N THR A 567 28.03 38.94 37.41
CA THR A 567 28.34 37.57 36.99
C THR A 567 29.11 36.82 38.07
N LEU A 568 28.84 35.52 38.20
CA LEU A 568 29.60 34.60 39.03
C LEU A 568 29.81 33.27 38.29
N PRO A 569 31.06 32.88 37.92
CA PRO A 569 32.32 33.56 38.21
C PRO A 569 32.41 34.95 37.55
N SER A 570 33.24 35.85 38.09
CA SER A 570 33.33 37.25 37.66
C SER A 570 33.98 37.40 36.27
N THR A 571 33.25 37.00 35.24
CA THR A 571 33.57 37.16 33.82
C THR A 571 32.84 38.37 33.24
N SER A 572 33.23 38.84 32.07
CA SER A 572 32.56 39.97 31.41
C SER A 572 31.10 39.68 31.04
N LYS A 573 30.75 38.41 30.88
CA LYS A 573 29.44 37.92 30.43
C LYS A 573 29.23 36.52 30.97
N ASN A 574 28.06 36.27 31.58
CA ASN A 574 27.67 34.97 32.10
C ASN A 574 26.15 34.87 32.26
N ASP A 575 25.64 33.64 32.34
CA ASP A 575 24.24 33.30 32.62
C ASP A 575 23.96 33.08 34.11
N THR A 576 25.00 32.88 34.92
CA THR A 576 24.92 32.70 36.37
C THR A 576 25.53 33.89 37.11
N GLY A 577 24.86 34.33 38.17
CA GLY A 577 25.21 35.56 38.86
C GLY A 577 24.30 35.91 40.03
N TYR A 578 24.36 37.17 40.45
CA TYR A 578 23.53 37.77 41.48
C TYR A 578 23.20 39.22 41.13
N PHE A 579 22.12 39.77 41.69
CA PHE A 579 21.82 41.19 41.51
C PHE A 579 22.55 42.05 42.53
N GLY A 580 23.06 43.18 42.06
CA GLY A 580 23.49 44.32 42.89
C GLY A 580 22.48 45.46 42.81
N LEU A 581 22.66 46.45 43.67
CA LEU A 581 21.85 47.68 43.67
C LEU A 581 22.71 48.87 43.26
N GLY A 582 22.25 49.61 42.25
CA GLY A 582 22.96 50.77 41.70
C GLY A 582 24.39 50.41 41.26
N ALA A 583 25.36 51.25 41.61
CA ALA A 583 26.78 50.99 41.32
C ALA A 583 27.48 50.06 42.34
N VAL A 584 26.75 49.44 43.26
CA VAL A 584 27.31 48.66 44.36
C VAL A 584 27.36 47.17 44.01
N THR A 585 28.56 46.57 44.09
CA THR A 585 28.81 45.15 43.80
C THR A 585 28.50 44.21 44.96
N THR A 586 27.82 44.68 46.02
CA THR A 586 27.41 43.80 47.13
C THR A 586 26.18 43.03 46.70
N ALA A 587 26.20 41.71 46.91
CA ALA A 587 25.07 40.86 46.58
C ALA A 587 23.79 41.33 47.28
N PHE A 588 22.69 41.37 46.53
CA PHE A 588 21.37 41.80 46.99
C PHE A 588 20.42 40.59 47.10
N ALA A 589 19.58 40.59 48.13
CA ALA A 589 18.70 39.47 48.42
C ALA A 589 17.40 39.73 47.69
N THR A 590 17.16 39.01 46.62
CA THR A 590 15.96 39.18 45.80
C THR A 590 14.68 38.81 46.51
N GLN A 591 14.72 37.93 47.52
CA GLN A 591 13.48 37.29 47.99
C GLN A 591 13.02 37.54 49.42
N VAL A 592 13.79 38.10 50.36
CA VAL A 592 13.36 37.95 51.76
C VAL A 592 12.53 39.08 52.34
N ASN A 593 12.66 40.36 51.96
CA ASN A 593 11.89 41.44 52.63
C ASN A 593 11.76 42.79 51.87
N ASN A 594 11.92 42.86 50.55
CA ASN A 594 11.80 44.15 49.83
C ASN A 594 10.55 44.19 48.96
N THR A 595 9.60 45.08 49.31
CA THR A 595 8.35 45.30 48.55
C THR A 595 8.64 45.63 47.09
N ASN A 596 9.67 46.44 46.83
CA ASN A 596 9.98 47.01 45.52
C ASN A 596 10.38 46.01 44.43
N TYR A 597 10.74 44.76 44.76
CA TYR A 597 11.22 43.76 43.79
C TYR A 597 10.40 42.47 43.79
N ARG A 598 9.14 42.53 44.25
CA ARG A 598 8.25 41.37 44.41
C ARG A 598 8.07 40.55 43.13
N PHE A 599 8.04 41.20 41.97
CA PHE A 599 7.86 40.53 40.68
C PHE A 599 9.14 39.91 40.12
N VAL A 600 10.28 40.01 40.82
CA VAL A 600 11.53 39.33 40.49
C VAL A 600 11.52 37.93 41.11
N LYS A 601 10.73 37.04 40.52
CA LYS A 601 10.60 35.63 40.92
C LYS A 601 11.10 34.69 39.81
N PRO A 602 11.38 33.41 40.10
CA PRO A 602 11.65 32.43 39.06
C PRO A 602 10.51 32.43 38.03
N GLY A 603 10.85 32.41 36.74
CA GLY A 603 9.95 32.52 35.61
C GLY A 603 9.72 33.95 35.08
N SER A 604 10.12 35.00 35.81
CA SER A 604 9.94 36.39 35.34
C SER A 604 10.84 36.72 34.15
N LYS A 605 10.31 37.49 33.20
CA LYS A 605 11.07 38.05 32.08
C LYS A 605 11.56 39.44 32.44
N ALA A 606 12.87 39.66 32.40
CA ALA A 606 13.48 40.95 32.69
C ALA A 606 14.15 41.53 31.44
N LYS A 607 13.97 42.84 31.22
CA LYS A 607 14.67 43.62 30.21
C LYS A 607 15.95 44.18 30.80
N PHE A 608 17.07 43.60 30.39
CA PHE A 608 18.40 44.12 30.71
C PHE A 608 18.82 45.14 29.67
N VAL A 609 19.33 46.28 30.13
CA VAL A 609 19.77 47.40 29.30
C VAL A 609 21.18 47.77 29.70
N ASP A 610 22.02 48.10 28.72
CA ASP A 610 23.33 48.68 28.99
C ASP A 610 23.17 50.11 29.56
N PRO A 611 23.63 50.41 30.79
CA PRO A 611 23.57 51.75 31.36
C PRO A 611 24.26 52.83 30.52
N ALA A 612 25.25 52.45 29.70
CA ALA A 612 25.99 53.36 28.83
C ALA A 612 25.33 53.55 27.46
N ASN A 613 24.51 52.60 27.00
CA ASN A 613 23.79 52.66 25.73
C ASN A 613 22.38 52.07 25.88
N PRO A 614 21.37 52.90 26.22
CA PRO A 614 20.00 52.43 26.45
C PRO A 614 19.33 51.76 25.24
N SER A 615 19.86 51.94 24.03
CA SER A 615 19.37 51.26 22.83
C SER A 615 19.82 49.80 22.73
N SER A 616 20.85 49.39 23.50
CA SER A 616 21.27 48.00 23.60
C SER A 616 20.54 47.35 24.77
N TYR A 617 19.62 46.45 24.46
CA TYR A 617 18.85 45.70 25.45
C TYR A 617 18.71 44.23 25.09
N LYS A 618 18.42 43.40 26.09
CA LYS A 618 18.14 41.98 25.93
C LYS A 618 17.08 41.54 26.94
N TRP A 619 16.06 40.83 26.46
CA TRP A 619 15.07 40.18 27.29
C TRP A 619 15.56 38.80 27.73
N VAL A 620 15.50 38.52 29.02
CA VAL A 620 16.00 37.27 29.60
C VAL A 620 15.06 36.79 30.69
N THR A 621 14.81 35.48 30.74
CA THR A 621 13.98 34.86 31.76
C THR A 621 14.84 34.45 32.95
N LEU A 622 14.37 34.71 34.17
CA LEU A 622 14.99 34.19 35.39
C LEU A 622 14.62 32.73 35.57
N THR A 623 15.55 31.81 35.37
CA THR A 623 15.29 30.36 35.40
C THR A 623 15.14 29.84 36.82
N SER A 624 16.05 30.23 37.71
CA SER A 624 15.97 29.84 39.12
C SER A 624 16.66 30.86 40.01
N ILE A 625 16.21 30.92 41.25
CA ILE A 625 16.81 31.72 42.32
C ILE A 625 17.00 30.75 43.49
N THR A 626 18.25 30.52 43.89
CA THR A 626 18.56 29.67 45.05
C THR A 626 18.65 30.50 46.32
N GLY A 627 18.04 29.98 47.40
CA GLY A 627 18.01 30.66 48.69
C GLY A 627 17.41 32.06 48.60
N THR A 628 18.20 33.07 48.97
CA THR A 628 17.77 34.48 48.97
C THR A 628 18.24 35.27 47.74
N GLY A 629 18.87 34.61 46.76
CA GLY A 629 19.51 35.27 45.60
C GLY A 629 20.86 35.93 45.90
N GLN A 630 21.40 35.71 47.10
CA GLN A 630 22.68 36.23 47.58
C GLN A 630 23.84 35.30 47.22
N ALA A 631 24.93 35.83 46.68
CA ALA A 631 26.12 35.03 46.40
C ALA A 631 26.92 34.80 47.70
N GLY A 632 27.29 33.54 47.98
CA GLY A 632 28.21 33.19 49.06
C GLY A 632 29.66 33.52 48.71
N THR A 633 30.51 33.73 49.73
CA THR A 633 31.92 34.14 49.56
C THR A 633 32.81 33.09 48.87
N LEU A 634 32.33 31.87 48.68
CA LEU A 634 33.07 30.72 48.13
C LEU A 634 32.37 30.06 46.93
N ASP A 635 31.28 30.65 46.42
CA ASP A 635 30.48 30.01 45.39
C ASP A 635 31.12 30.18 44.00
N THR A 636 31.29 29.07 43.28
CA THR A 636 31.80 29.06 41.90
C THR A 636 30.68 29.28 40.87
N VAL A 637 29.42 29.15 41.27
CA VAL A 637 28.21 29.33 40.45
C VAL A 637 27.29 30.31 41.15
N GLY A 638 26.78 31.31 40.42
CA GLY A 638 25.87 32.32 40.98
C GLY A 638 24.52 31.74 41.45
N PRO A 639 23.91 32.33 42.50
CA PRO A 639 22.63 31.86 43.03
C PRO A 639 21.44 32.08 42.09
N ILE A 640 21.56 32.99 41.11
CA ILE A 640 20.56 33.30 40.11
C ILE A 640 21.03 32.78 38.77
N ILE A 641 20.17 32.00 38.11
CA ILE A 641 20.41 31.46 36.77
C ILE A 641 19.47 32.15 35.80
N LEU A 642 20.04 32.68 34.72
CA LEU A 642 19.32 33.32 33.63
C LEU A 642 19.24 32.40 32.41
N SER A 643 18.22 32.60 31.58
CA SER A 643 18.04 31.84 30.34
C SER A 643 19.08 32.17 29.26
N ALA A 644 19.83 33.26 29.42
CA ALA A 644 20.84 33.68 28.46
C ALA A 644 21.94 34.50 29.16
N GLU A 645 23.15 34.43 28.62
CA GLU A 645 24.27 35.21 29.15
C GLU A 645 24.05 36.72 28.99
N ILE A 646 24.28 37.47 30.07
CA ILE A 646 24.21 38.93 30.15
C ILE A 646 25.57 39.50 30.58
N ASN A 647 25.91 40.67 30.06
CA ASN A 647 27.13 41.37 30.43
C ASN A 647 27.07 41.87 31.88
N ALA A 648 28.17 41.75 32.61
CA ALA A 648 28.26 42.30 33.96
C ALA A 648 28.04 43.83 33.93
N GLY A 649 27.24 44.34 34.86
CA GLY A 649 26.88 45.75 34.99
C GLY A 649 25.62 46.19 34.22
N TRP A 650 24.99 45.30 33.44
CA TRP A 650 23.71 45.63 32.79
C TRP A 650 22.59 45.80 33.81
N ALA A 651 21.72 46.79 33.61
CA ALA A 651 20.65 47.16 34.52
C ALA A 651 19.29 46.62 34.06
N ILE A 652 18.45 46.19 34.98
CA ILE A 652 17.06 45.84 34.69
C ILE A 652 16.23 47.12 34.62
N THR A 653 15.46 47.31 33.54
CA THR A 653 14.53 48.44 33.37
C THR A 653 13.07 48.03 33.42
N GLU A 654 12.76 46.78 33.09
CA GLU A 654 11.39 46.28 33.07
C GLU A 654 11.38 44.80 33.48
N VAL A 655 10.40 44.41 34.29
CA VAL A 655 10.17 43.02 34.73
C VAL A 655 8.72 42.66 34.51
N ILE A 656 8.49 41.55 33.81
CA ILE A 656 7.18 40.96 33.57
C ILE A 656 7.13 39.64 34.37
N PRO A 657 6.27 39.53 35.39
CA PRO A 657 6.12 38.31 36.16
C PRO A 657 5.45 37.20 35.33
N PRO A 658 5.71 35.92 35.64
CA PRO A 658 5.01 34.81 35.02
C PRO A 658 3.62 34.64 35.61
N LEU A 659 2.69 34.13 34.81
CA LEU A 659 1.43 33.56 35.31
C LEU A 659 1.74 32.26 36.05
N ARG A 660 1.20 32.12 37.27
CA ARG A 660 1.29 30.86 38.02
C ARG A 660 0.19 29.91 37.54
N SER A 661 0.58 28.86 36.82
CA SER A 661 -0.34 27.84 36.29
C SER A 661 -0.60 26.68 37.26
N GLU A 662 0.10 26.63 38.40
CA GLU A 662 -0.13 25.62 39.44
C GLU A 662 -0.93 26.20 40.62
N LEU A 663 -2.04 25.54 40.93
CA LEU A 663 -2.85 25.84 42.11
C LEU A 663 -2.23 25.17 43.34
N THR A 664 -2.15 25.93 44.44
CA THR A 664 -1.69 25.42 45.74
C THR A 664 -2.78 24.60 46.42
N ASP A 665 -2.40 23.72 47.35
CA ASP A 665 -3.36 22.93 48.13
C ASP A 665 -4.38 23.81 48.89
N VAL A 666 -3.94 25.00 49.32
CA VAL A 666 -4.80 25.98 50.00
C VAL A 666 -5.87 26.55 49.06
N GLU A 667 -5.57 26.73 47.77
CA GLU A 667 -6.54 27.23 46.79
C GLU A 667 -7.50 26.13 46.33
N LYS A 668 -7.00 24.90 46.25
CA LYS A 668 -7.80 23.72 45.87
C LYS A 668 -8.78 23.33 46.99
N TYR A 669 -8.27 23.06 48.18
CA TYR A 669 -9.01 22.41 49.28
C TYR A 669 -9.20 23.30 50.51
N GLY A 670 -8.60 24.49 50.52
CA GLY A 670 -8.66 25.40 51.64
C GLY A 670 -7.68 25.13 52.76
N ASP A 671 -7.55 26.11 53.65
CA ASP A 671 -6.89 25.92 54.93
C ASP A 671 -7.93 25.59 56.00
N SER A 672 -7.73 24.49 56.72
CA SER A 672 -8.53 24.09 57.88
C SER A 672 -8.67 25.17 58.97
N LEU A 673 -7.82 26.20 58.95
CA LEU A 673 -7.74 27.26 59.96
C LEU A 673 -8.44 28.59 59.60
N ASP A 674 -8.88 28.81 58.35
CA ASP A 674 -9.55 30.05 57.93
C ASP A 674 -10.79 29.79 57.07
N PRO A 675 -12.02 29.78 57.62
CA PRO A 675 -13.24 29.42 56.89
C PRO A 675 -13.79 30.54 55.97
N LEU A 676 -13.04 31.62 55.73
CA LEU A 676 -13.54 32.79 55.00
C LEU A 676 -13.30 32.76 53.48
N TYR A 677 -12.53 31.78 52.98
CA TYR A 677 -12.25 31.65 51.55
C TYR A 677 -13.21 30.67 50.88
N ASN A 678 -13.76 31.05 49.72
CA ASN A 678 -14.53 30.16 48.86
C ASN A 678 -13.54 29.27 48.09
N TYR A 679 -13.64 27.95 48.28
CA TYR A 679 -12.66 26.99 47.73
C TYR A 679 -13.15 26.37 46.43
N ILE A 680 -12.22 26.11 45.51
CA ILE A 680 -12.54 25.53 44.19
C ILE A 680 -13.18 24.15 44.35
N ALA A 681 -12.62 23.29 45.22
CA ALA A 681 -13.17 21.96 45.49
C ALA A 681 -14.60 22.02 46.05
N ASP A 682 -14.90 22.97 46.94
CA ASP A 682 -16.24 23.13 47.52
C ASP A 682 -17.26 23.60 46.47
N GLN A 683 -16.87 24.45 45.51
CA GLN A 683 -17.75 24.81 44.40
C GLN A 683 -18.08 23.59 43.52
N ILE A 684 -17.08 22.74 43.25
CA ILE A 684 -17.24 21.50 42.46
C ILE A 684 -18.10 20.47 43.22
N GLU A 685 -17.84 20.25 44.51
CA GLU A 685 -18.61 19.32 45.36
C GLU A 685 -20.08 19.74 45.49
N ASN A 686 -20.33 21.05 45.57
CA ASN A 686 -21.68 21.60 45.63
C ASN A 686 -22.35 21.79 44.26
N GLN A 687 -21.68 21.38 43.17
CA GLN A 687 -22.20 21.45 41.79
C GLN A 687 -22.61 22.88 41.39
N GLN A 688 -21.79 23.86 41.77
CA GLN A 688 -22.03 25.27 41.51
C GLN A 688 -21.23 25.76 40.32
N GLU A 689 -21.78 26.75 39.62
CA GLU A 689 -21.05 27.59 38.67
C GLU A 689 -20.13 28.54 39.44
N PHE A 690 -18.90 28.69 38.96
CA PHE A 690 -17.92 29.60 39.54
C PHE A 690 -16.90 30.00 38.48
N ALA A 691 -16.22 31.12 38.70
CA ALA A 691 -15.07 31.51 37.91
C ALA A 691 -13.85 31.72 38.82
N ILE A 692 -12.66 31.71 38.23
CA ILE A 692 -11.43 32.04 38.94
C ILE A 692 -10.75 33.25 38.31
N SER A 693 -10.33 34.16 39.17
CA SER A 693 -9.47 35.30 38.84
C SER A 693 -8.11 35.12 39.49
N TYR A 694 -7.10 35.77 38.93
CA TYR A 694 -5.75 35.75 39.48
C TYR A 694 -5.44 37.10 40.08
N ASP A 695 -5.05 37.13 41.36
CA ASP A 695 -4.46 38.29 42.01
C ASP A 695 -2.94 38.23 41.92
N LEU A 696 -2.39 39.02 41.00
CA LEU A 696 -0.96 39.11 40.79
C LEU A 696 -0.19 39.71 42.00
N TYR A 697 -0.83 40.56 42.81
CA TYR A 697 -0.15 41.26 43.92
C TYR A 697 0.14 40.32 45.10
N ASN A 698 -0.85 39.51 45.46
CA ASN A 698 -0.73 38.49 46.51
C ASN A 698 -0.27 37.13 45.98
N ASP A 699 -0.19 36.98 44.65
CA ASP A 699 0.12 35.71 43.97
C ASP A 699 -0.86 34.62 44.39
N LEU A 700 -2.17 34.89 44.31
CA LEU A 700 -3.26 34.01 44.74
C LEU A 700 -4.32 33.88 43.65
N TRP A 701 -4.94 32.71 43.53
CA TRP A 701 -6.15 32.49 42.74
C TRP A 701 -7.38 32.68 43.61
N GLU A 702 -8.31 33.52 43.17
CA GLU A 702 -9.55 33.82 43.87
C GLU A 702 -10.76 33.26 43.14
N VAL A 703 -11.75 32.78 43.89
CA VAL A 703 -13.00 32.25 43.36
C VAL A 703 -14.06 33.35 43.31
N ILE A 704 -14.60 33.58 42.11
CA ILE A 704 -15.74 34.44 41.86
C ILE A 704 -17.00 33.56 41.87
N PRO A 705 -17.95 33.78 42.80
CA PRO A 705 -19.18 33.00 42.86
C PRO A 705 -20.10 33.35 41.68
N SER A 706 -20.91 32.38 41.22
CA SER A 706 -21.89 32.53 40.13
C SER A 706 -22.69 33.84 40.15
N THR A 707 -23.12 34.30 41.33
CA THR A 707 -23.92 35.53 41.47
C THR A 707 -23.21 36.82 41.04
N ALA A 708 -21.88 36.80 40.91
CA ALA A 708 -21.06 37.96 40.59
C ALA A 708 -20.47 37.92 39.17
N ILE A 709 -20.50 36.77 38.48
CA ILE A 709 -19.82 36.59 37.19
C ILE A 709 -20.51 37.40 36.09
N ASN A 710 -19.72 38.15 35.31
CA ASN A 710 -20.18 38.74 34.05
C ASN A 710 -19.40 38.16 32.87
N GLU A 711 -20.06 37.32 32.09
CA GLU A 711 -19.47 36.63 30.93
C GLU A 711 -19.36 37.53 29.69
N THR A 712 -20.19 38.57 29.59
CA THR A 712 -20.37 39.37 28.37
C THR A 712 -19.54 40.66 28.32
N GLY A 713 -19.05 41.12 29.48
CA GLY A 713 -18.32 42.38 29.60
C GLY A 713 -16.83 42.26 29.19
N PRO A 714 -16.20 43.37 28.74
CA PRO A 714 -14.77 43.39 28.47
C PRO A 714 -13.96 43.13 29.74
N PHE A 715 -12.80 42.49 29.58
CA PHE A 715 -11.90 42.18 30.70
C PHE A 715 -11.47 43.46 31.44
N SER A 716 -11.64 43.44 32.77
CA SER A 716 -11.17 44.50 33.66
C SER A 716 -10.88 43.93 35.04
N LEU A 717 -9.69 44.22 35.57
CA LEU A 717 -9.32 43.90 36.96
C LEU A 717 -10.01 44.82 37.97
N VAL A 718 -10.44 46.00 37.53
CA VAL A 718 -11.20 46.95 38.35
C VAL A 718 -12.67 46.76 38.02
N SER A 719 -13.28 45.77 38.66
CA SER A 719 -14.69 45.43 38.47
C SER A 719 -15.43 45.47 39.82
N PRO A 720 -16.72 45.86 39.84
CA PRO A 720 -17.50 45.84 41.07
C PRO A 720 -17.72 44.39 41.54
N PRO A 721 -17.67 44.09 42.86
CA PRO A 721 -17.77 42.72 43.39
C PRO A 721 -19.06 41.96 43.04
N SER A 722 -20.10 42.65 42.58
CA SER A 722 -21.38 42.07 42.16
C SER A 722 -21.53 41.92 40.65
N ASN A 723 -20.52 42.31 39.87
CA ASN A 723 -20.51 42.25 38.40
C ASN A 723 -19.05 42.26 37.92
N ASP A 724 -18.40 41.12 38.11
CA ASP A 724 -16.97 40.92 37.94
C ASP A 724 -16.63 40.38 36.53
N THR A 725 -15.77 41.09 35.80
CA THR A 725 -15.25 40.69 34.48
C THR A 725 -13.76 40.32 34.51
N SER A 726 -13.16 40.18 35.71
CA SER A 726 -11.75 39.87 35.95
C SER A 726 -11.41 38.37 35.87
N TRP A 727 -12.42 37.52 35.66
CA TRP A 727 -12.22 36.09 35.50
C TRP A 727 -11.31 35.76 34.33
N LEU A 728 -10.47 34.73 34.53
CA LEU A 728 -9.58 34.15 33.52
C LEU A 728 -10.11 32.81 33.02
N LEU A 729 -10.73 32.04 33.92
CA LEU A 729 -11.38 30.78 33.62
C LEU A 729 -12.76 30.77 34.29
N ASN A 730 -13.78 30.44 33.53
CA ASN A 730 -15.16 30.30 33.99
C ASN A 730 -15.59 28.84 33.90
N ALA A 731 -16.17 28.30 34.96
CA ALA A 731 -16.63 26.92 35.06
C ALA A 731 -18.17 26.92 35.13
N ASN A 732 -18.79 26.54 34.01
CA ASN A 732 -20.22 26.47 33.85
C ASN A 732 -20.71 25.04 34.10
N TYR A 733 -21.66 24.87 35.01
CA TYR A 733 -22.23 23.57 35.34
C TYR A 733 -23.48 23.33 34.50
N LEU A 734 -23.40 22.40 33.55
CA LEU A 734 -24.44 22.13 32.58
C LEU A 734 -25.23 20.87 32.98
N ILE A 735 -26.55 21.02 33.03
CA ILE A 735 -27.49 19.90 33.16
C ILE A 735 -28.24 19.77 31.84
N ASN A 736 -27.69 18.98 30.92
CA ASN A 736 -28.32 18.71 29.63
C ASN A 736 -29.38 17.60 29.75
N GLU A 737 -30.60 17.83 29.25
CA GLU A 737 -31.67 16.81 29.22
C GLU A 737 -31.33 15.61 28.30
N ASP A 738 -30.34 15.77 27.41
CA ASP A 738 -29.93 14.80 26.39
C ASP A 738 -28.59 14.09 26.68
N VAL A 739 -27.86 14.44 27.76
CA VAL A 739 -26.56 13.84 28.12
C VAL A 739 -26.71 12.94 29.37
N VAL A 740 -25.98 11.81 29.40
CA VAL A 740 -26.16 10.75 30.41
C VAL A 740 -25.69 11.16 31.83
N PHE A 741 -24.79 12.15 31.93
CA PHE A 741 -24.23 12.68 33.17
C PHE A 741 -24.15 14.22 33.11
N PRO A 742 -24.27 14.95 34.24
CA PRO A 742 -24.01 16.39 34.27
C PRO A 742 -22.53 16.68 33.94
N GLU A 743 -22.25 17.82 33.33
CA GLU A 743 -20.91 18.17 32.84
C GLU A 743 -20.50 19.58 33.28
N TYR A 744 -19.21 19.78 33.54
CA TYR A 744 -18.61 21.10 33.66
C TYR A 744 -18.02 21.54 32.32
N GLU A 745 -18.43 22.70 31.82
CA GLU A 745 -17.79 23.40 30.70
C GLU A 745 -16.86 24.49 31.25
N PHE A 746 -15.56 24.34 31.01
CA PHE A 746 -14.55 25.34 31.33
C PHE A 746 -14.32 26.24 30.13
N ILE A 747 -14.52 27.55 30.30
CA ILE A 747 -14.24 28.58 29.31
C ILE A 747 -13.05 29.40 29.81
N THR A 748 -11.93 29.33 29.11
CA THR A 748 -10.71 30.04 29.45
C THR A 748 -10.47 31.18 28.46
N ARG A 749 -10.22 32.38 28.97
CA ARG A 749 -9.93 33.54 28.11
C ARG A 749 -8.60 33.36 27.39
N GLY A 750 -8.62 33.57 26.07
CA GLY A 750 -7.45 33.33 25.25
C GLY A 750 -7.25 34.37 24.15
N VAL A 751 -5.98 34.59 23.80
CA VAL A 751 -5.60 35.35 22.61
C VAL A 751 -4.64 34.52 21.78
N LYS A 752 -4.94 34.42 20.49
CA LYS A 752 -4.06 33.80 19.51
C LYS A 752 -3.34 34.88 18.72
N PHE A 753 -2.04 34.68 18.52
CA PHE A 753 -1.25 35.44 17.55
C PHE A 753 -1.19 34.64 16.25
N VAL A 754 -1.56 35.27 15.14
CA VAL A 754 -1.55 34.63 13.83
C VAL A 754 -0.56 35.38 12.95
N PHE A 755 0.39 34.63 12.39
CA PHE A 755 1.28 35.13 11.35
C PHE A 755 0.85 34.52 10.02
N GLU A 756 0.65 35.37 9.02
CA GLU A 756 0.29 34.95 7.67
C GLU A 756 1.12 35.70 6.62
N SER A 757 1.25 35.11 5.43
CA SER A 757 1.77 35.76 4.23
C SER A 757 0.64 35.79 3.21
N ALA A 758 0.54 36.87 2.45
CA ALA A 758 -0.58 37.12 1.55
C ALA A 758 -0.46 36.27 0.28
N ASP A 759 0.74 36.23 -0.30
CA ASP A 759 0.98 35.60 -1.61
C ASP A 759 2.16 34.62 -1.62
N GLU A 760 3.22 34.83 -0.83
CA GLU A 760 4.49 34.11 -1.01
C GLU A 760 4.57 32.78 -0.25
N ILE A 761 4.16 32.76 1.03
CA ILE A 761 4.24 31.57 1.88
C ILE A 761 2.85 31.20 2.40
N ARG A 762 2.49 29.93 2.20
CA ARG A 762 1.30 29.36 2.83
C ARG A 762 1.71 28.53 4.03
N PHE A 763 1.23 28.94 5.20
CA PHE A 763 1.40 28.18 6.43
C PHE A 763 0.32 27.11 6.52
N PHE A 764 0.72 25.90 6.91
CA PHE A 764 -0.20 24.81 7.24
C PHE A 764 0.00 24.45 8.71
N TYR A 765 -1.08 24.52 9.50
CA TYR A 765 -1.05 24.24 10.93
C TYR A 765 -1.77 22.93 11.22
N GLU A 766 -1.03 21.91 11.68
CA GLU A 766 -1.57 20.59 12.05
C GLU A 766 -1.38 20.36 13.55
N PRO A 767 -2.40 20.64 14.40
CA PRO A 767 -2.25 20.58 15.86
C PRO A 767 -2.04 19.16 16.40
N ASP A 768 -2.46 18.14 15.64
CA ASP A 768 -2.45 16.74 16.07
C ASP A 768 -1.08 16.05 15.90
N GLN A 769 -0.17 16.65 15.13
CA GLN A 769 1.15 16.08 14.86
C GLN A 769 2.26 16.89 15.55
N LYS A 770 2.74 16.38 16.68
CA LYS A 770 3.92 16.94 17.37
C LYS A 770 5.15 16.11 17.06
N ILE A 771 6.12 16.71 16.38
CA ILE A 771 7.43 16.10 16.15
C ILE A 771 8.32 16.42 17.35
N ILE A 772 8.92 15.39 17.96
CA ILE A 772 9.77 15.52 19.14
C ILE A 772 11.23 15.34 18.71
N ASP A 773 12.08 16.28 19.08
CA ASP A 773 13.53 16.15 18.95
C ASP A 773 14.04 15.06 19.92
N ILE A 774 14.73 14.07 19.36
CA ILE A 774 15.21 12.88 20.07
C ILE A 774 16.32 13.19 21.08
N GLU A 775 17.08 14.27 20.89
CA GLU A 775 18.18 14.66 21.78
C GLU A 775 17.68 15.54 22.93
N THR A 776 16.78 16.48 22.63
CA THR A 776 16.28 17.43 23.64
C THR A 776 14.99 16.96 24.32
N GLY A 777 14.28 16.00 23.74
CA GLY A 777 12.99 15.50 24.22
C GLY A 777 11.87 16.54 24.14
N LYS A 778 12.08 17.64 23.41
CA LYS A 778 11.14 18.75 23.26
C LYS A 778 10.45 18.69 21.89
N SER A 779 9.23 19.23 21.82
CA SER A 779 8.57 19.45 20.53
C SER A 779 9.41 20.41 19.69
N LEU A 780 9.72 20.01 18.45
CA LEU A 780 10.23 20.91 17.43
C LEU A 780 9.13 21.92 17.08
N GLN A 781 9.53 23.17 16.86
CA GLN A 781 8.67 24.28 16.49
C GLN A 781 9.30 25.01 15.31
N ASP A 782 8.46 25.48 14.39
CA ASP A 782 8.91 26.30 13.28
C ASP A 782 9.37 27.66 13.79
N GLU A 783 10.50 28.15 13.27
CA GLU A 783 11.06 29.45 13.65
C GLU A 783 10.75 30.50 12.57
N ILE A 784 10.04 31.55 12.96
CA ILE A 784 9.78 32.72 12.11
C ILE A 784 10.68 33.86 12.56
N VAL A 785 11.64 34.24 11.71
CA VAL A 785 12.58 35.34 11.99
C VAL A 785 12.25 36.54 11.11
N VAL A 786 11.81 37.63 11.73
CA VAL A 786 11.66 38.93 11.05
C VAL A 786 13.02 39.63 11.05
N MET A 787 13.59 39.84 9.86
CA MET A 787 14.94 40.39 9.71
C MET A 787 15.01 41.88 10.03
N ASP A 788 16.08 42.31 10.72
CA ASP A 788 16.32 43.71 11.14
C ASP A 788 16.35 44.73 9.99
N HIS A 789 16.52 44.29 8.74
CA HIS A 789 16.61 45.14 7.55
C HIS A 789 15.25 45.50 6.95
N ASN A 790 14.16 44.94 7.49
CA ASN A 790 12.80 45.27 7.08
C ASN A 790 12.38 46.64 7.65
N HIS A 791 12.94 47.72 7.09
CA HIS A 791 12.77 49.09 7.58
C HIS A 791 11.44 49.75 7.19
N ALA A 792 10.53 49.03 6.53
CA ALA A 792 9.25 49.57 6.09
C ALA A 792 8.11 48.77 6.69
N ALA A 793 7.65 49.16 7.89
CA ALA A 793 6.28 48.88 8.30
C ALA A 793 5.36 49.61 7.31
N ARG A 794 4.96 48.91 6.25
CA ARG A 794 4.17 49.43 5.15
C ARG A 794 2.72 49.45 5.61
N GLU A 795 2.36 50.53 6.31
CA GLU A 795 1.02 50.88 6.79
C GLU A 795 0.40 49.90 7.83
N ILE A 796 -0.07 50.43 8.95
CA ILE A 796 -0.98 49.71 9.84
C ILE A 796 -2.34 49.77 9.14
N GLU A 797 -2.67 48.74 8.38
CA GLU A 797 -4.00 48.59 7.79
C GLU A 797 -4.89 47.84 8.80
N GLU A 798 -5.98 48.47 9.26
CA GLU A 798 -7.02 47.80 10.04
C GLU A 798 -7.91 47.03 9.06
N TRP A 799 -7.82 45.70 9.09
CA TRP A 799 -8.67 44.83 8.28
C TRP A 799 -9.90 44.42 9.09
N THR A 800 -11.09 44.75 8.60
CA THR A 800 -12.35 44.16 9.09
C THR A 800 -12.71 42.98 8.19
N PHE A 801 -12.75 41.78 8.77
CA PHE A 801 -13.20 40.57 8.07
C PHE A 801 -14.71 40.68 7.73
N ASP A 802 -15.04 40.76 6.43
CA ASP A 802 -16.42 40.66 5.93
C ASP A 802 -16.65 39.21 5.48
N GLY A 803 -17.15 38.39 6.41
CA GLY A 803 -17.34 36.96 6.18
C GLY A 803 -18.43 36.69 5.14
N SER A 804 -18.05 36.23 3.95
CA SER A 804 -18.95 35.49 3.06
C SER A 804 -18.64 34.00 3.12
N VAL A 805 -19.57 33.27 3.72
CA VAL A 805 -19.74 31.82 3.81
C VAL A 805 -19.22 31.05 2.59
N TRP A 806 -18.39 30.04 2.85
CA TRP A 806 -18.31 28.81 2.07
C TRP A 806 -18.39 27.61 2.99
#